data_AF-A0A4X1TUM2-F1
#
_entry.id   AF-A0A4X1TUM2-F1
#
_cell.length_a   1.000
_cell.length_b   1.000
_cell.length_c   1.000
_cell.angle_alpha   90.00
_cell.angle_beta   90.00
_cell.angle_gamma   90.00
#
_symmetry.space_group_name_H-M   'P 1'
#
loop_
_entity.id
_entity.type
_entity.pdbx_description
1 polymer ?
#
loop_
_entity_poly.entity_id
_entity_poly.type
_entity_poly.pdbx_seq_one_letter_code
_entity_poly.pdbx_strand_id
1 'polypeptide(L)'
;MDHVSCRGNESALWDCKHDGWGKHNCTHQQDAGVTCSDGSDLEMRLVNGGNRCLGRIEVKFQGRWGTVCDDNFNINHASVVCKQLECGSAVSFSGSANFGEGSGPIWFDDLVCNGNESALWNCKHEGWGKHNCDHAEDAGVICLNGADLKLRVVDGVTECSGRLEVKFQGEWGTICDDGWDSDDAAVACKQLGCPTAVTAIGRVNASEGTGHIWLDSVSCHGHESALWQCRHHEWGKHYCNHNEDAGVTCSDGSDLELRLKGGGSHCAGTVEVEIQKLVGKVCDRSWGLKEADVVCRQLGCGSALKTSYQVYSKTKATNTWLFVSSCNGNETSLWDCKNWQWGGLSCDHYDEAKITCSAHRKPRLVGGDIPCSGRVEVQHGDTWGTVCDSDFSLEAASVLCRELQCGTVVSLLGGAHFGEGSGQIWAEEFQCEGHESHLSLCPVAPRPDGTCSHSRDVGVVCSRYTQIRLVNGKTPCEGRVELNILGSWGSLCNSHWDMEDAHVLCQQLKCGVALSIPGGAPFGKGSEQVWRHMFHCTGTEKHMGDCSVTALGASLCSSGQVASVICSGNQSQTLSPCNSSSSDPSSSIISEENGVACIGSGQLRLVDGGGRCAGRVEVYHEGSWGTICDDSWDLNDAHVVCKQLSCGWAINATGSAHFGEGTGPIWLDEINCNGKESHIWQCHSHGWGRHNCRHKEDAGVICSEFMSLRLISENSRETCAGRLEVFYNGAWGSVGKNSMSPATVGVVCRQLGCADRGDISPASSDKTVSRHMWVDNVQCPKGPDTLWQCPSSPWKKRLASPSEETWITCANKIRLQEGNTNCSGRVEIWYGGSWGTVCDDSWDLEDAQVVCRQLGCGSALEAGKEAAFGQGTGPIWLNEVKCKGNETSLWDCPARSWGHSDCGHKEDAAVTCSEIAKSRESLHATGRSSFVALAIFGVILLACLIAFLIWTQKRRQRQRLSVFSGGENSVHQIQYREMNSCLKADETDMLNPSGDHSEVQ
;
A
#
# COMPACT_ATOMS: atom_id res chain seq x y z
N MET A 1 41.28 60.61 -50.91
CA MET A 1 40.37 59.46 -51.05
C MET A 1 39.08 59.81 -50.33
N ASP A 2 37.95 59.30 -50.79
CA ASP A 2 36.63 59.55 -50.19
C ASP A 2 35.88 58.22 -50.00
N HIS A 3 34.97 58.18 -49.02
CA HIS A 3 34.26 56.97 -48.60
C HIS A 3 35.16 55.73 -48.43
N VAL A 4 36.31 55.90 -47.77
CA VAL A 4 37.25 54.80 -47.49
C VAL A 4 36.64 53.86 -46.46
N SER A 5 36.46 52.59 -46.84
CA SER A 5 35.91 51.53 -46.00
C SER A 5 36.88 50.35 -45.98
N CYS A 6 37.53 50.15 -44.83
CA CYS A 6 38.43 49.04 -44.56
C CYS A 6 37.73 47.94 -43.74
N ARG A 7 38.18 46.69 -43.87
CA ARG A 7 37.79 45.54 -43.04
C ARG A 7 38.78 45.24 -41.92
N GLY A 8 39.94 45.90 -41.92
CA GLY A 8 40.99 45.78 -40.90
C GLY A 8 41.99 44.66 -41.14
N ASN A 9 41.92 43.97 -42.27
CA ASN A 9 42.89 42.95 -42.68
C ASN A 9 43.70 43.37 -43.93
N GLU A 10 43.47 44.59 -44.42
CA GLU A 10 44.20 45.19 -45.52
C GLU A 10 45.64 45.57 -45.11
N SER A 11 46.60 45.34 -46.01
CA SER A 11 48.00 45.70 -45.79
C SER A 11 48.27 47.21 -45.86
N ALA A 12 47.40 47.96 -46.52
CA ALA A 12 47.50 49.40 -46.64
C ALA A 12 46.12 50.07 -46.84
N LEU A 13 46.03 51.35 -46.50
CA LEU A 13 44.78 52.13 -46.61
C LEU A 13 44.23 52.20 -48.05
N TRP A 14 45.10 52.11 -49.06
CA TRP A 14 44.70 52.08 -50.47
C TRP A 14 44.17 50.73 -50.95
N ASP A 15 44.32 49.67 -50.15
CA ASP A 15 43.71 48.37 -50.44
C ASP A 15 42.25 48.30 -49.97
N CYS A 16 41.82 49.30 -49.18
CA CYS A 16 40.43 49.44 -48.74
C CYS A 16 39.51 49.89 -49.88
N LYS A 17 38.21 49.62 -49.77
CA LYS A 17 37.23 50.10 -50.75
C LYS A 17 37.14 51.63 -50.67
N HIS A 18 37.29 52.33 -51.78
CA HIS A 18 37.17 53.79 -51.87
C HIS A 18 36.69 54.23 -53.26
N ASP A 19 36.22 55.48 -53.41
CA ASP A 19 35.61 56.00 -54.65
C ASP A 19 36.60 56.33 -55.79
N GLY A 20 37.83 55.80 -55.70
CA GLY A 20 38.95 56.12 -56.60
C GLY A 20 39.83 57.28 -56.13
N TRP A 21 41.01 57.41 -56.74
CA TRP A 21 41.98 58.46 -56.42
C TRP A 21 41.58 59.79 -57.07
N GLY A 22 41.66 60.90 -56.31
CA GLY A 22 41.31 62.25 -56.80
C GLY A 22 39.81 62.54 -56.94
N LYS A 23 38.93 61.55 -56.67
CA LYS A 23 37.49 61.76 -56.50
C LYS A 23 37.17 61.90 -55.02
N HIS A 24 36.96 63.14 -54.58
CA HIS A 24 36.50 63.47 -53.24
C HIS A 24 35.75 64.80 -53.24
N ASN A 25 34.86 64.99 -52.28
CA ASN A 25 34.31 66.31 -51.94
C ASN A 25 34.92 66.90 -50.64
N CYS A 26 35.92 66.22 -50.07
CA CYS A 26 36.53 66.60 -48.80
C CYS A 26 37.31 67.92 -48.88
N THR A 27 37.15 68.76 -47.86
CA THR A 27 38.04 69.91 -47.56
C THR A 27 39.08 69.51 -46.51
N HIS A 28 40.10 70.36 -46.27
CA HIS A 28 41.09 70.12 -45.22
C HIS A 28 40.51 70.06 -43.78
N GLN A 29 39.25 70.46 -43.57
CA GLN A 29 38.56 70.26 -42.29
C GLN A 29 38.10 68.80 -42.09
N GLN A 30 38.15 67.98 -43.14
CA GLN A 30 37.75 66.58 -43.15
C GLN A 30 38.96 65.65 -43.35
N ASP A 31 40.17 66.18 -43.15
CA ASP A 31 41.39 65.38 -43.21
C ASP A 31 41.36 64.33 -42.08
N ALA A 32 41.40 63.06 -42.47
CA ALA A 32 41.45 61.95 -41.54
C ALA A 32 42.90 61.71 -41.09
N GLY A 33 43.15 61.86 -39.79
CA GLY A 33 44.41 61.50 -39.16
C GLY A 33 44.29 60.19 -38.39
N VAL A 34 45.32 59.35 -38.45
CA VAL A 34 45.46 58.19 -37.58
C VAL A 34 46.61 58.44 -36.62
N THR A 35 46.39 58.21 -35.33
CA THR A 35 47.45 58.19 -34.32
C THR A 35 47.75 56.74 -34.02
N CYS A 36 48.89 56.24 -34.50
CA CYS A 36 49.33 54.89 -34.22
C CYS A 36 50.08 54.88 -32.87
N SER A 37 49.57 54.14 -31.89
CA SER A 37 50.30 53.81 -30.65
C SER A 37 50.59 52.31 -30.64
N ASP A 38 51.77 51.91 -30.17
CA ASP A 38 52.14 50.49 -29.97
C ASP A 38 51.40 49.84 -28.76
N GLY A 39 50.47 50.57 -28.14
CA GLY A 39 49.67 50.13 -27.00
C GLY A 39 50.42 50.17 -25.67
N SER A 40 51.72 50.51 -25.66
CA SER A 40 52.54 50.50 -24.44
C SER A 40 52.25 51.66 -23.46
N ASP A 41 51.58 52.72 -23.95
CA ASP A 41 51.22 53.91 -23.17
C ASP A 41 49.73 53.99 -22.78
N LEU A 42 48.94 52.94 -23.06
CA LEU A 42 47.51 52.88 -22.75
C LEU A 42 47.25 52.01 -21.53
N GLU A 43 46.80 52.64 -20.44
CA GLU A 43 46.44 51.96 -19.20
C GLU A 43 45.04 52.40 -18.75
N MET A 44 44.34 51.54 -18.01
CA MET A 44 43.04 51.84 -17.42
C MET A 44 43.05 51.51 -15.94
N ARG A 45 42.36 52.34 -15.14
CA ARG A 45 42.10 52.06 -13.73
C ARG A 45 40.76 52.61 -13.28
N LEU A 46 40.26 52.06 -12.18
CA LEU A 46 39.13 52.62 -11.45
C LEU A 46 39.62 53.32 -10.18
N VAL A 47 39.13 54.53 -9.94
CA VAL A 47 39.56 55.39 -8.83
C VAL A 47 38.37 55.72 -7.93
N ASN A 48 38.61 55.88 -6.63
CA ASN A 48 37.60 56.24 -5.61
C ASN A 48 36.44 55.26 -5.42
N GLY A 49 36.51 54.04 -5.96
CA GLY A 49 35.72 52.93 -5.46
C GLY A 49 36.55 52.13 -4.48
N GLY A 50 35.94 51.58 -3.43
CA GLY A 50 36.66 50.91 -2.33
C GLY A 50 37.53 49.70 -2.72
N ASN A 51 37.59 49.31 -4.00
CA ASN A 51 38.46 48.26 -4.53
C ASN A 51 38.77 48.51 -6.03
N ARG A 52 39.65 47.69 -6.63
CA ARG A 52 40.12 47.83 -8.03
C ARG A 52 39.05 47.63 -9.13
N CYS A 53 37.88 47.11 -8.76
CA CYS A 53 36.78 46.74 -9.66
C CYS A 53 35.55 47.65 -9.48
N LEU A 54 35.73 48.77 -8.80
CA LEU A 54 34.72 49.76 -8.48
C LEU A 54 35.35 51.15 -8.61
N GLY A 55 34.68 52.12 -9.23
CA GLY A 55 35.11 53.52 -9.19
C GLY A 55 34.92 54.30 -10.49
N ARG A 56 35.40 55.54 -10.50
CA ARG A 56 35.50 56.42 -11.67
C ARG A 56 36.48 55.85 -12.68
N ILE A 57 36.14 55.94 -13.96
CA ILE A 57 36.96 55.42 -15.06
C ILE A 57 38.06 56.43 -15.39
N GLU A 58 39.32 55.99 -15.30
CA GLU A 58 40.46 56.77 -15.76
C GLU A 58 41.29 56.00 -16.78
N VAL A 59 41.62 56.66 -17.89
CA VAL A 59 42.43 56.13 -18.98
C VAL A 59 43.72 56.95 -19.10
N LYS A 60 44.86 56.27 -19.21
CA LYS A 60 46.15 56.88 -19.47
C LYS A 60 46.38 56.93 -20.97
N PHE A 61 46.66 58.11 -21.50
CA PHE A 61 47.02 58.30 -22.90
C PHE A 61 48.16 59.32 -22.98
N GLN A 62 49.21 58.99 -23.74
CA GLN A 62 50.42 59.81 -23.87
C GLN A 62 51.03 60.21 -22.51
N GLY A 63 51.05 59.27 -21.56
CA GLY A 63 51.61 59.48 -20.21
C GLY A 63 50.73 60.31 -19.26
N ARG A 64 49.54 60.77 -19.66
CA ARG A 64 48.61 61.54 -18.82
C ARG A 64 47.33 60.76 -18.55
N TRP A 65 46.91 60.72 -17.28
CA TRP A 65 45.60 60.20 -16.89
C TRP A 65 44.51 61.21 -17.22
N GLY A 66 43.37 60.72 -17.70
CA GLY A 66 42.17 61.49 -17.97
C GLY A 66 40.91 60.63 -17.80
N THR A 67 39.75 61.26 -17.77
CA THR A 67 38.47 60.62 -17.42
C THR A 67 37.60 60.32 -18.65
N VAL A 68 36.43 59.73 -18.43
CA VAL A 68 35.44 59.36 -19.46
C VAL A 68 34.13 60.04 -19.10
N CYS A 69 33.49 60.70 -20.07
CA CYS A 69 32.20 61.36 -19.88
C CYS A 69 31.04 60.34 -19.82
N ASP A 70 29.98 60.66 -19.08
CA ASP A 70 28.78 59.87 -18.92
C ASP A 70 27.72 60.08 -20.02
N ASP A 71 27.93 61.04 -20.93
CA ASP A 71 27.09 61.25 -22.11
C ASP A 71 26.96 59.96 -22.95
N ASN A 72 25.72 59.52 -23.14
CA ASN A 72 25.35 58.23 -23.76
C ASN A 72 25.99 56.98 -23.13
N PHE A 73 26.59 57.10 -21.94
CA PHE A 73 27.19 55.99 -21.23
C PHE A 73 26.11 55.02 -20.74
N ASN A 74 26.37 53.72 -20.87
CA ASN A 74 25.38 52.67 -20.61
C ASN A 74 26.09 51.35 -20.27
N ILE A 75 25.31 50.29 -20.03
CA ILE A 75 25.84 49.00 -19.56
C ILE A 75 26.81 48.32 -20.56
N ASN A 76 26.72 48.61 -21.86
CA ASN A 76 27.66 48.07 -22.85
C ASN A 76 29.06 48.68 -22.66
N HIS A 77 29.14 49.99 -22.40
CA HIS A 77 30.39 50.67 -22.06
C HIS A 77 31.01 50.09 -20.79
N ALA A 78 30.20 49.95 -19.74
CA ALA A 78 30.64 49.33 -18.50
C ALA A 78 31.10 47.88 -18.68
N SER A 79 30.44 47.11 -19.55
CA SER A 79 30.82 45.73 -19.85
C SER A 79 32.21 45.64 -20.47
N VAL A 80 32.56 46.56 -21.37
CA VAL A 80 33.92 46.63 -21.93
C VAL A 80 34.94 46.97 -20.85
N VAL A 81 34.65 47.95 -19.98
CA VAL A 81 35.55 48.33 -18.87
C VAL A 81 35.78 47.17 -17.90
N CYS A 82 34.72 46.52 -17.42
CA CYS A 82 34.81 45.42 -16.47
C CYS A 82 35.51 44.20 -17.05
N LYS A 83 35.28 43.92 -18.33
CA LYS A 83 35.98 42.87 -19.08
C LYS A 83 37.46 43.19 -19.24
N GLN A 84 37.80 44.41 -19.61
CA GLN A 84 39.18 44.87 -19.81
C GLN A 84 40.01 44.82 -18.51
N LEU A 85 39.39 45.07 -17.36
CA LEU A 85 40.03 45.02 -16.05
C LEU A 85 40.01 43.63 -15.38
N GLU A 86 39.48 42.61 -16.06
CA GLU A 86 39.30 41.25 -15.54
C GLU A 86 38.49 41.24 -14.21
N CYS A 87 37.49 42.11 -14.13
CA CYS A 87 36.66 42.33 -12.95
C CYS A 87 35.28 41.65 -13.02
N GLY A 88 35.06 40.78 -14.01
CA GLY A 88 33.79 40.09 -14.25
C GLY A 88 32.84 40.92 -15.12
N SER A 89 31.53 40.61 -15.05
CA SER A 89 30.49 41.36 -15.75
C SER A 89 30.26 42.73 -15.12
N ALA A 90 29.73 43.68 -15.90
CA ALA A 90 29.26 44.95 -15.37
C ALA A 90 27.97 44.75 -14.57
N VAL A 91 27.92 45.31 -13.36
CA VAL A 91 26.75 45.27 -12.47
C VAL A 91 25.95 46.56 -12.58
N SER A 92 26.65 47.70 -12.58
CA SER A 92 26.05 49.02 -12.69
C SER A 92 27.06 50.03 -13.23
N PHE A 93 26.57 51.15 -13.72
CA PHE A 93 27.36 52.32 -14.08
C PHE A 93 26.76 53.54 -13.39
N SER A 94 27.59 54.55 -13.18
CA SER A 94 27.17 55.80 -12.54
C SER A 94 27.65 56.97 -13.37
N GLY A 95 26.76 57.91 -13.63
CA GLY A 95 27.11 59.22 -14.16
C GLY A 95 27.34 60.24 -13.04
N SER A 96 27.38 61.51 -13.45
CA SER A 96 27.35 62.68 -12.57
C SER A 96 28.43 62.67 -11.47
N ALA A 97 29.63 62.17 -11.78
CA ALA A 97 30.76 62.11 -10.86
C ALA A 97 30.46 61.43 -9.51
N ASN A 98 29.67 60.36 -9.51
CA ASN A 98 29.28 59.64 -8.28
C ASN A 98 30.47 59.13 -7.43
N PHE A 99 31.62 58.84 -8.07
CA PHE A 99 32.87 58.49 -7.40
C PHE A 99 33.80 59.70 -7.17
N GLY A 100 33.21 60.90 -7.14
CA GLY A 100 33.89 62.19 -7.13
C GLY A 100 34.38 62.62 -8.51
N GLU A 101 34.52 63.92 -8.69
CA GLU A 101 35.10 64.54 -9.88
C GLU A 101 36.56 64.10 -10.05
N GLY A 102 36.95 63.81 -11.27
CA GLY A 102 38.33 63.57 -11.65
C GLY A 102 39.09 64.87 -11.88
N SER A 103 40.26 64.73 -12.50
CA SER A 103 41.11 65.87 -12.81
C SER A 103 41.93 65.58 -14.06
N GLY A 104 42.14 66.61 -14.89
CA GLY A 104 42.95 66.51 -16.10
C GLY A 104 42.10 66.60 -17.37
N PRO A 105 42.52 65.97 -18.49
CA PRO A 105 41.71 65.89 -19.70
C PRO A 105 40.57 64.88 -19.56
N ILE A 106 39.45 65.08 -20.25
CA ILE A 106 38.43 64.06 -20.48
C ILE A 106 38.73 63.43 -21.84
N TRP A 107 39.05 62.14 -21.87
CA TRP A 107 39.55 61.50 -23.09
C TRP A 107 38.46 61.04 -24.04
N PHE A 108 37.33 60.61 -23.49
CA PHE A 108 36.24 60.02 -24.26
C PHE A 108 34.90 60.65 -23.90
N ASP A 109 34.11 60.84 -24.94
CA ASP A 109 32.76 61.37 -24.96
C ASP A 109 32.00 60.68 -26.10
N ASP A 110 30.68 60.55 -25.96
CA ASP A 110 29.78 59.89 -26.92
C ASP A 110 30.29 58.52 -27.42
N LEU A 111 30.79 57.70 -26.48
CA LEU A 111 31.26 56.36 -26.82
C LEU A 111 30.12 55.52 -27.42
N VAL A 112 30.47 54.68 -28.40
CA VAL A 112 29.56 53.69 -28.95
C VAL A 112 30.21 52.31 -28.88
N CYS A 113 29.90 51.56 -27.81
CA CYS A 113 30.29 50.16 -27.62
C CYS A 113 29.12 49.19 -27.87
N ASN A 114 29.44 48.00 -28.38
CA ASN A 114 28.53 46.85 -28.46
C ASN A 114 28.62 45.95 -27.22
N GLY A 115 29.61 46.15 -26.35
CA GLY A 115 29.84 45.39 -25.12
C GLY A 115 30.79 44.20 -25.27
N ASN A 116 31.22 43.86 -26.49
CA ASN A 116 32.13 42.73 -26.74
C ASN A 116 33.59 43.14 -26.95
N GLU A 117 33.84 44.44 -27.10
CA GLU A 117 35.13 45.00 -27.43
C GLU A 117 36.20 44.57 -26.41
N SER A 118 37.45 44.43 -26.86
CA SER A 118 38.56 44.03 -25.98
C SER A 118 39.06 45.16 -25.09
N ALA A 119 38.83 46.41 -25.47
CA ALA A 119 39.19 47.59 -24.69
C ALA A 119 38.28 48.77 -25.03
N LEU A 120 38.13 49.71 -24.09
CA LEU A 120 37.23 50.86 -24.24
C LEU A 120 37.60 51.77 -25.42
N TRP A 121 38.90 51.93 -25.70
CA TRP A 121 39.41 52.68 -26.84
C TRP A 121 39.24 51.97 -28.20
N ASN A 122 38.72 50.74 -28.21
CA ASN A 122 38.31 50.06 -29.45
C ASN A 122 36.85 50.34 -29.81
N CYS A 123 36.10 50.99 -28.91
CA CYS A 123 34.76 51.48 -29.22
C CYS A 123 34.84 52.68 -30.16
N LYS A 124 33.78 52.89 -30.94
CA LYS A 124 33.74 54.03 -31.86
C LYS A 124 33.64 55.33 -31.07
N HIS A 125 34.48 56.32 -31.41
CA HIS A 125 34.56 57.63 -30.77
C HIS A 125 35.05 58.72 -31.74
N GLU A 126 34.76 60.00 -31.44
CA GLU A 126 35.11 61.16 -32.29
C GLU A 126 36.59 61.60 -32.20
N GLY A 127 37.35 60.98 -31.30
CA GLY A 127 38.79 61.14 -31.13
C GLY A 127 39.18 61.53 -29.70
N TRP A 128 40.44 61.28 -29.33
CA TRP A 128 40.96 61.56 -27.98
C TRP A 128 40.85 63.04 -27.60
N GLY A 129 40.24 63.32 -26.45
CA GLY A 129 40.18 64.67 -25.88
C GLY A 129 39.17 65.61 -26.55
N LYS A 130 38.33 65.09 -27.45
CA LYS A 130 37.18 65.84 -27.98
C LYS A 130 35.96 65.50 -27.15
N HIS A 131 35.50 66.48 -26.37
CA HIS A 131 34.33 66.37 -25.54
C HIS A 131 33.67 67.74 -25.36
N ASN A 132 32.40 67.77 -25.00
CA ASN A 132 31.70 68.97 -24.50
C ASN A 132 31.47 68.93 -22.98
N CYS A 133 31.89 67.85 -22.31
CA CYS A 133 31.64 67.62 -20.89
C CYS A 133 32.56 68.38 -19.92
N ASP A 134 32.13 68.51 -18.67
CA ASP A 134 32.99 68.84 -17.52
C ASP A 134 33.18 67.66 -16.56
N HIS A 135 33.97 67.81 -15.49
CA HIS A 135 34.25 66.69 -14.57
C HIS A 135 33.07 66.30 -13.67
N ALA A 136 32.02 67.11 -13.60
CA ALA A 136 30.78 66.69 -12.94
C ALA A 136 30.09 65.58 -13.74
N GLU A 137 30.45 65.35 -14.99
CA GLU A 137 29.92 64.32 -15.89
C GLU A 137 30.84 63.09 -15.98
N ASP A 138 31.81 62.95 -15.06
CA ASP A 138 32.72 61.80 -15.08
C ASP A 138 31.97 60.48 -14.79
N ALA A 139 32.12 59.52 -15.69
CA ALA A 139 31.53 58.19 -15.61
C ALA A 139 32.30 57.26 -14.65
N GLY A 140 31.54 56.40 -13.98
CA GLY A 140 32.04 55.35 -13.10
C GLY A 140 31.36 54.02 -13.35
N VAL A 141 31.99 52.93 -12.90
CA VAL A 141 31.47 51.58 -13.06
C VAL A 141 31.60 50.75 -11.79
N ILE A 142 30.70 49.78 -11.68
CA ILE A 142 30.66 48.76 -10.65
C ILE A 142 30.72 47.41 -11.36
N CYS A 143 31.82 46.71 -11.21
CA CYS A 143 31.99 45.37 -11.76
C CYS A 143 31.66 44.30 -10.72
N LEU A 144 31.34 43.09 -11.17
CA LEU A 144 30.92 41.96 -10.32
C LEU A 144 31.89 41.70 -9.16
N ASN A 145 33.20 41.64 -9.45
CA ASN A 145 34.22 41.37 -8.43
C ASN A 145 34.45 42.56 -7.47
N GLY A 146 33.89 43.73 -7.78
CA GLY A 146 33.96 44.93 -6.94
C GLY A 146 32.67 45.24 -6.18
N ALA A 147 31.59 44.52 -6.45
CA ALA A 147 30.28 44.74 -5.84
C ALA A 147 30.09 43.84 -4.60
N ASP A 148 29.61 44.41 -3.49
CA ASP A 148 29.18 43.63 -2.31
C ASP A 148 27.76 43.11 -2.54
N LEU A 149 27.64 42.03 -3.34
CA LEU A 149 26.38 41.39 -3.68
C LEU A 149 26.17 40.12 -2.87
N LYS A 150 25.02 40.03 -2.19
CA LYS A 150 24.58 38.83 -1.47
C LYS A 150 23.08 38.66 -1.62
N LEU A 151 22.62 37.42 -1.62
CA LEU A 151 21.19 37.08 -1.65
C LEU A 151 20.82 36.38 -0.34
N ARG A 152 19.66 36.70 0.23
CA ARG A 152 19.11 35.98 1.37
C ARG A 152 17.59 35.87 1.29
N VAL A 153 17.05 34.95 2.08
CA VAL A 153 15.62 34.80 2.32
C VAL A 153 15.30 35.33 3.73
N VAL A 154 14.20 36.06 3.88
CA VAL A 154 13.75 36.68 5.14
C VAL A 154 12.29 36.32 5.44
N ASP A 155 11.96 36.20 6.73
CA ASP A 155 10.63 35.89 7.27
C ASP A 155 10.00 34.62 6.70
N GLY A 156 10.88 33.64 6.46
CA GLY A 156 10.57 32.34 5.90
C GLY A 156 10.13 31.28 6.90
N VAL A 157 9.46 30.24 6.40
CA VAL A 157 9.20 29.00 7.17
C VAL A 157 10.47 28.16 7.28
N THR A 158 11.28 28.19 6.22
CA THR A 158 12.57 27.50 6.12
C THR A 158 13.64 28.47 5.62
N GLU A 159 14.92 28.09 5.68
CA GLU A 159 16.00 28.86 5.05
C GLU A 159 15.88 28.93 3.51
N CYS A 160 15.00 28.11 2.94
CA CYS A 160 14.75 27.97 1.51
C CYS A 160 13.35 28.46 1.08
N SER A 161 12.62 29.17 1.95
CA SER A 161 11.30 29.73 1.60
C SER A 161 11.06 31.06 2.29
N GLY A 162 10.61 32.11 1.60
CA GLY A 162 10.36 33.44 2.18
C GLY A 162 10.57 34.59 1.19
N ARG A 163 10.62 35.83 1.70
CA ARG A 163 10.86 37.05 0.90
C ARG A 163 12.33 37.14 0.51
N LEU A 164 12.62 37.51 -0.74
CA LEU A 164 13.98 37.68 -1.23
C LEU A 164 14.50 39.09 -0.93
N GLU A 165 15.73 39.15 -0.43
CA GLU A 165 16.47 40.39 -0.25
C GLU A 165 17.86 40.27 -0.86
N VAL A 166 18.26 41.30 -1.61
CA VAL A 166 19.58 41.43 -2.20
C VAL A 166 20.35 42.53 -1.48
N LYS A 167 21.62 42.26 -1.20
CA LYS A 167 22.55 43.26 -0.67
C LYS A 167 23.20 43.97 -1.84
N PHE A 168 23.16 45.30 -1.84
CA PHE A 168 23.85 46.13 -2.81
C PHE A 168 24.56 47.27 -2.08
N GLN A 169 25.85 47.45 -2.34
CA GLN A 169 26.70 48.49 -1.73
C GLN A 169 26.64 48.57 -0.19
N GLY A 170 26.44 47.44 0.49
CA GLY A 170 26.40 47.38 1.95
C GLY A 170 25.00 47.45 2.56
N GLU A 171 23.97 47.78 1.80
CA GLU A 171 22.57 47.85 2.25
C GLU A 171 21.73 46.71 1.69
N TRP A 172 20.77 46.22 2.47
CA TRP A 172 19.80 45.22 2.03
C TRP A 172 18.57 45.91 1.46
N GLY A 173 18.03 45.36 0.39
CA GLY A 173 16.76 45.77 -0.21
C GLY A 173 16.05 44.60 -0.88
N THR A 174 14.79 44.79 -1.24
CA THR A 174 13.93 43.75 -1.79
C THR A 174 14.03 43.69 -3.31
N ILE A 175 13.36 42.68 -3.89
CA ILE A 175 13.23 42.45 -5.33
C ILE A 175 11.76 42.58 -5.67
N CYS A 176 11.39 43.23 -6.76
CA CYS A 176 10.01 43.34 -7.21
C CYS A 176 9.54 42.06 -7.92
N ASP A 177 8.26 41.71 -7.76
CA ASP A 177 7.60 40.57 -8.40
C ASP A 177 7.10 40.86 -9.83
N ASP A 178 7.26 42.09 -10.32
CA ASP A 178 7.03 42.44 -11.72
C ASP A 178 7.88 41.57 -12.65
N GLY A 179 7.22 40.75 -13.45
CA GLY A 179 7.88 39.82 -14.37
C GLY A 179 8.50 38.58 -13.72
N TRP A 180 8.40 38.44 -12.39
CA TRP A 180 9.01 37.35 -11.63
C TRP A 180 8.33 36.00 -11.91
N ASP A 181 9.08 35.08 -12.52
CA ASP A 181 8.60 33.78 -12.96
C ASP A 181 9.36 32.58 -12.39
N SER A 182 9.06 31.37 -12.88
CA SER A 182 9.67 30.14 -12.39
C SER A 182 11.16 30.02 -12.73
N ASP A 183 11.61 30.64 -13.82
CA ASP A 183 13.01 30.63 -14.25
C ASP A 183 13.83 31.56 -13.35
N ASP A 184 13.27 32.71 -12.94
CA ASP A 184 13.86 33.59 -11.92
C ASP A 184 13.97 32.89 -10.57
N ALA A 185 12.87 32.25 -10.12
CA ALA A 185 12.83 31.48 -8.88
C ALA A 185 13.86 30.34 -8.88
N ALA A 186 14.07 29.66 -10.03
CA ALA A 186 15.08 28.62 -10.17
C ALA A 186 16.51 29.15 -10.00
N VAL A 187 16.82 30.30 -10.59
CA VAL A 187 18.12 30.97 -10.39
C VAL A 187 18.30 31.38 -8.93
N ALA A 188 17.27 31.94 -8.29
CA ALA A 188 17.30 32.32 -6.88
C ALA A 188 17.58 31.11 -5.97
N CYS A 189 16.82 30.02 -6.12
CA CYS A 189 16.99 28.80 -5.33
C CYS A 189 18.39 28.20 -5.50
N LYS A 190 18.87 28.12 -6.75
CA LYS A 190 20.22 27.63 -7.08
C LYS A 190 21.30 28.51 -6.42
N GLN A 191 21.13 29.83 -6.47
CA GLN A 191 22.06 30.78 -5.90
C GLN A 191 22.11 30.72 -4.37
N LEU A 192 20.97 30.44 -3.72
CA LEU A 192 20.85 30.22 -2.28
C LEU A 192 21.42 28.87 -1.82
N GLY A 193 21.74 27.96 -2.74
CA GLY A 193 22.13 26.58 -2.42
C GLY A 193 20.96 25.71 -1.98
N CYS A 194 19.73 26.09 -2.33
CA CYS A 194 18.50 25.37 -2.02
C CYS A 194 18.11 24.40 -3.14
N PRO A 195 17.28 23.38 -2.84
CA PRO A 195 16.77 22.47 -3.86
C PRO A 195 15.93 23.18 -4.93
N THR A 196 16.12 22.84 -6.20
CA THR A 196 15.46 23.49 -7.34
C THR A 196 14.43 22.60 -8.04
N ALA A 197 14.07 21.46 -7.47
CA ALA A 197 13.16 20.52 -8.12
C ALA A 197 11.75 21.12 -8.25
N VAL A 198 11.34 21.90 -7.26
CA VAL A 198 10.07 22.62 -7.23
C VAL A 198 10.32 24.04 -6.75
N THR A 199 9.94 25.02 -7.56
CA THR A 199 10.13 26.45 -7.29
C THR A 199 8.78 27.17 -7.33
N ALA A 200 8.32 27.60 -6.16
CA ALA A 200 7.13 28.44 -6.04
C ALA A 200 7.52 29.91 -6.03
N ILE A 201 6.66 30.73 -6.63
CA ILE A 201 6.72 32.19 -6.52
C ILE A 201 5.81 32.63 -5.36
N GLY A 202 6.23 33.60 -4.54
CA GLY A 202 5.36 34.21 -3.54
C GLY A 202 5.90 34.18 -2.11
N ARG A 203 5.17 34.87 -1.21
CA ARG A 203 5.58 35.13 0.17
C ARG A 203 4.77 34.27 1.14
N VAL A 204 5.38 33.19 1.62
CA VAL A 204 4.76 32.30 2.62
C VAL A 204 5.03 32.84 4.02
N ASN A 205 4.02 33.43 4.67
CA ASN A 205 4.14 34.05 6.00
C ASN A 205 5.19 35.16 6.13
N ALA A 206 5.83 35.57 5.04
CA ALA A 206 6.79 36.66 5.04
C ALA A 206 6.05 38.00 5.05
N SER A 207 6.54 38.94 5.86
CA SER A 207 6.00 40.29 5.93
C SER A 207 6.22 41.06 4.62
N GLU A 208 5.66 42.26 4.48
CA GLU A 208 6.14 43.21 3.47
C GLU A 208 7.53 43.72 3.89
N GLY A 209 8.42 43.91 2.92
CA GLY A 209 9.73 44.46 3.18
C GLY A 209 9.69 45.94 3.54
N THR A 210 10.87 46.49 3.80
CA THR A 210 11.05 47.91 4.09
C THR A 210 12.36 48.39 3.48
N GLY A 211 12.41 49.64 3.02
CA GLY A 211 13.64 50.26 2.54
C GLY A 211 13.69 50.30 1.02
N HIS A 212 14.85 49.97 0.45
CA HIS A 212 15.07 50.02 -1.00
C HIS A 212 14.51 48.77 -1.68
N ILE A 213 13.96 48.92 -2.90
CA ILE A 213 13.71 47.82 -3.83
C ILE A 213 14.81 47.90 -4.90
N TRP A 214 15.73 46.94 -4.91
CA TRP A 214 16.96 47.04 -5.71
C TRP A 214 16.81 46.50 -7.12
N LEU A 215 16.01 45.45 -7.31
CA LEU A 215 15.82 44.79 -8.59
C LEU A 215 14.35 44.82 -8.98
N ASP A 216 14.11 45.07 -10.27
CA ASP A 216 12.80 45.14 -10.90
C ASP A 216 12.88 44.53 -12.30
N SER A 217 11.79 43.87 -12.73
CA SER A 217 11.64 43.25 -14.04
C SER A 217 12.76 42.26 -14.34
N VAL A 218 13.08 41.43 -13.34
CA VAL A 218 14.06 40.35 -13.46
C VAL A 218 13.53 39.33 -14.46
N SER A 219 14.36 38.94 -15.43
CA SER A 219 14.01 37.98 -16.46
C SER A 219 15.21 37.10 -16.77
N CYS A 220 15.23 35.92 -16.16
CA CYS A 220 16.22 34.87 -16.30
C CYS A 220 15.80 33.84 -17.37
N HIS A 221 16.77 33.02 -17.81
CA HIS A 221 16.52 31.82 -18.63
C HIS A 221 16.65 30.51 -17.83
N GLY A 222 16.90 30.60 -16.51
CA GLY A 222 17.03 29.47 -15.58
C GLY A 222 18.43 28.88 -15.44
N HIS A 223 19.37 29.19 -16.35
CA HIS A 223 20.73 28.63 -16.34
C HIS A 223 21.77 29.55 -15.67
N GLU A 224 21.39 30.80 -15.41
CA GLU A 224 22.23 31.83 -14.80
C GLU A 224 22.75 31.38 -13.42
N SER A 225 23.85 32.01 -12.98
CA SER A 225 24.46 31.69 -11.67
C SER A 225 23.96 32.60 -10.55
N ALA A 226 23.43 33.77 -10.89
CA ALA A 226 22.88 34.73 -9.94
C ALA A 226 21.81 35.63 -10.58
N LEU A 227 20.86 36.12 -9.77
CA LEU A 227 19.74 36.96 -10.24
C LEU A 227 20.19 38.25 -10.94
N TRP A 228 21.25 38.89 -10.44
CA TRP A 228 21.82 40.12 -11.03
C TRP A 228 22.62 39.89 -12.33
N GLN A 229 22.66 38.67 -12.85
CA GLN A 229 23.16 38.39 -14.20
C GLN A 229 22.01 38.27 -15.21
N CYS A 230 20.78 38.14 -14.73
CA CYS A 230 19.60 38.12 -15.57
C CYS A 230 19.32 39.52 -16.10
N ARG A 231 18.46 39.61 -17.13
CA ARG A 231 18.04 40.92 -17.61
C ARG A 231 17.16 41.57 -16.54
N HIS A 232 17.47 42.79 -16.15
CA HIS A 232 16.70 43.55 -15.16
C HIS A 232 16.82 45.06 -15.42
N HIS A 233 15.95 45.87 -14.79
CA HIS A 233 16.09 47.33 -14.79
C HIS A 233 17.32 47.81 -13.99
N GLU A 234 17.69 49.08 -14.14
CA GLU A 234 18.80 49.66 -13.38
C GLU A 234 18.58 49.51 -11.86
N TRP A 235 19.66 49.27 -11.10
CA TRP A 235 19.58 49.06 -9.66
C TRP A 235 18.88 50.23 -8.95
N GLY A 236 17.85 49.92 -8.17
CA GLY A 236 17.06 50.91 -7.41
C GLY A 236 16.03 51.68 -8.24
N LYS A 237 15.92 51.42 -9.55
CA LYS A 237 14.90 52.02 -10.42
C LYS A 237 13.74 51.06 -10.60
N HIS A 238 12.62 51.37 -9.96
CA HIS A 238 11.41 50.54 -9.97
C HIS A 238 10.17 51.42 -9.88
N TYR A 239 9.01 50.85 -10.23
CA TYR A 239 7.69 51.44 -9.96
C TYR A 239 6.90 50.68 -8.89
N CYS A 240 7.54 49.69 -8.28
CA CYS A 240 6.92 48.80 -7.30
C CYS A 240 6.86 49.39 -5.90
N ASN A 241 5.99 48.83 -5.08
CA ASN A 241 5.91 49.07 -3.64
C ASN A 241 6.13 47.74 -2.87
N HIS A 242 6.28 47.76 -1.55
CA HIS A 242 6.61 46.54 -0.79
C HIS A 242 5.51 45.47 -0.76
N ASN A 243 4.29 45.76 -1.20
CA ASN A 243 3.30 44.70 -1.43
C ASN A 243 3.60 43.86 -2.68
N GLU A 244 4.53 44.29 -3.54
CA GLU A 244 5.04 43.64 -4.75
C GLU A 244 6.43 43.02 -4.51
N ASP A 245 6.85 42.80 -3.26
CA ASP A 245 8.13 42.13 -3.01
C ASP A 245 8.07 40.65 -3.42
N ALA A 246 9.01 40.23 -4.26
CA ALA A 246 9.20 38.86 -4.69
C ALA A 246 9.59 37.94 -3.53
N GLY A 247 9.01 36.75 -3.54
CA GLY A 247 9.35 35.66 -2.63
C GLY A 247 9.53 34.35 -3.39
N VAL A 248 10.21 33.40 -2.74
CA VAL A 248 10.48 32.09 -3.32
C VAL A 248 10.21 30.99 -2.30
N THR A 249 9.80 29.82 -2.77
CA THR A 249 9.82 28.58 -1.98
C THR A 249 10.51 27.50 -2.80
N CYS A 250 11.63 27.00 -2.29
CA CYS A 250 12.48 26.00 -2.92
C CYS A 250 12.26 24.65 -2.23
N SER A 251 11.95 23.60 -2.99
CA SER A 251 11.71 22.24 -2.48
C SER A 251 12.33 21.18 -3.41
N ASP A 252 12.70 20.04 -2.83
CA ASP A 252 13.14 18.84 -3.55
C ASP A 252 11.98 17.91 -3.97
N GLY A 253 10.74 18.31 -3.63
CA GLY A 253 9.51 17.57 -3.90
C GLY A 253 9.14 16.52 -2.86
N SER A 254 10.00 16.24 -1.87
CA SER A 254 9.76 15.20 -0.85
C SER A 254 8.70 15.60 0.18
N ASP A 255 8.43 16.89 0.31
CA ASP A 255 7.54 17.50 1.28
C ASP A 255 6.25 18.07 0.66
N LEU A 256 5.94 17.63 -0.57
CA LEU A 256 4.75 18.02 -1.31
C LEU A 256 3.67 16.93 -1.23
N GLU A 257 2.50 17.28 -0.72
CA GLU A 257 1.32 16.42 -0.73
C GLU A 257 0.17 17.11 -1.47
N LEU A 258 -0.47 16.42 -2.41
CA LEU A 258 -1.68 16.86 -3.10
C LEU A 258 -2.83 15.96 -2.66
N ARG A 259 -3.96 16.54 -2.23
CA ARG A 259 -5.13 15.78 -1.79
C ARG A 259 -6.44 16.47 -2.19
N LEU A 260 -7.49 15.67 -2.37
CA LEU A 260 -8.87 16.17 -2.52
C LEU A 260 -9.64 15.93 -1.22
N LYS A 261 -10.31 16.97 -0.71
CA LYS A 261 -11.12 16.88 0.52
C LYS A 261 -12.56 17.30 0.30
N GLY A 262 -13.49 16.61 0.96
CA GLY A 262 -14.90 17.03 1.04
C GLY A 262 -15.81 16.68 -0.16
N GLY A 263 -15.32 15.92 -1.16
CA GLY A 263 -16.16 15.48 -2.31
C GLY A 263 -16.70 14.05 -2.21
N GLY A 264 -16.48 13.35 -1.09
CA GLY A 264 -17.06 12.02 -0.84
C GLY A 264 -16.34 10.84 -1.51
N SER A 265 -15.19 11.08 -2.16
CA SER A 265 -14.18 10.04 -2.46
C SER A 265 -12.80 10.70 -2.56
N HIS A 266 -11.71 9.93 -2.67
CA HIS A 266 -10.37 10.50 -2.87
C HIS A 266 -10.17 11.19 -4.24
N CYS A 267 -11.11 10.98 -5.18
CA CYS A 267 -11.11 11.53 -6.54
C CYS A 267 -12.09 12.68 -6.76
N ALA A 268 -12.65 13.24 -5.68
CA ALA A 268 -13.47 14.44 -5.77
C ALA A 268 -13.36 15.29 -4.50
N GLY A 269 -13.39 16.61 -4.65
CA GLY A 269 -13.37 17.55 -3.54
C GLY A 269 -12.65 18.86 -3.85
N THR A 270 -12.43 19.64 -2.80
CA THR A 270 -11.55 20.81 -2.81
C THR A 270 -10.11 20.35 -2.96
N VAL A 271 -9.36 21.03 -3.83
CA VAL A 271 -7.92 20.81 -4.02
C VAL A 271 -7.15 21.45 -2.87
N GLU A 272 -6.51 20.61 -2.07
CA GLU A 272 -5.62 21.03 -1.00
C GLU A 272 -4.20 20.57 -1.33
N VAL A 273 -3.25 21.46 -1.10
CA VAL A 273 -1.83 21.22 -1.24
C VAL A 273 -1.15 21.42 0.11
N GLU A 274 -0.22 20.54 0.44
CA GLU A 274 0.68 20.70 1.57
C GLU A 274 2.09 20.87 1.05
N ILE A 275 2.73 21.97 1.46
CA ILE A 275 4.12 22.29 1.11
C ILE A 275 4.82 22.67 2.40
N GLN A 276 5.94 22.04 2.75
CA GLN A 276 6.69 22.31 3.98
C GLN A 276 5.80 22.26 5.25
N LYS A 277 4.84 21.33 5.31
CA LYS A 277 3.82 21.16 6.38
C LYS A 277 2.79 22.29 6.50
N LEU A 278 2.74 23.19 5.54
CA LEU A 278 1.69 24.20 5.44
C LEU A 278 0.63 23.74 4.46
N VAL A 279 -0.60 23.63 4.95
CA VAL A 279 -1.76 23.30 4.12
C VAL A 279 -2.32 24.59 3.55
N GLY A 280 -2.45 24.62 2.22
CA GLY A 280 -3.07 25.71 1.48
C GLY A 280 -4.08 25.15 0.48
N LYS A 281 -5.01 26.01 0.09
CA LYS A 281 -6.06 25.67 -0.86
C LYS A 281 -5.76 26.31 -2.20
N VAL A 282 -6.16 25.64 -3.27
CA VAL A 282 -6.02 26.21 -4.62
C VAL A 282 -7.17 27.17 -4.88
N CYS A 283 -6.86 28.40 -5.29
CA CYS A 283 -7.87 29.38 -5.69
C CYS A 283 -8.43 29.04 -7.08
N ASP A 284 -9.72 29.29 -7.30
CA ASP A 284 -10.38 29.02 -8.58
C ASP A 284 -10.08 30.06 -9.70
N ARG A 285 -9.22 31.05 -9.43
CA ARG A 285 -8.80 32.06 -10.40
C ARG A 285 -8.09 31.38 -11.59
N SER A 286 -8.73 31.40 -12.75
CA SER A 286 -8.28 30.69 -13.97
C SER A 286 -8.27 29.15 -13.87
N TRP A 287 -9.02 28.58 -12.92
CA TRP A 287 -9.12 27.14 -12.73
C TRP A 287 -10.04 26.48 -13.78
N GLY A 288 -9.45 25.74 -14.73
CA GLY A 288 -10.17 25.08 -15.80
C GLY A 288 -10.11 23.55 -15.75
N LEU A 289 -10.66 22.92 -16.79
CA LEU A 289 -10.55 21.47 -16.97
C LEU A 289 -9.11 21.01 -17.22
N LYS A 290 -8.22 21.88 -17.73
CA LYS A 290 -6.82 21.52 -18.00
C LYS A 290 -6.04 21.29 -16.71
N GLU A 291 -6.14 22.24 -15.77
CA GLU A 291 -5.53 22.16 -14.45
C GLU A 291 -6.13 20.98 -13.67
N ALA A 292 -7.46 20.83 -13.74
CA ALA A 292 -8.15 19.72 -13.10
C ALA A 292 -7.73 18.36 -13.64
N ASP A 293 -7.48 18.23 -14.95
CA ASP A 293 -7.06 16.97 -15.56
C ASP A 293 -5.67 16.54 -15.11
N VAL A 294 -4.75 17.51 -14.93
CA VAL A 294 -3.42 17.27 -14.34
C VAL A 294 -3.56 16.75 -12.91
N VAL A 295 -4.39 17.37 -12.08
CA VAL A 295 -4.64 16.91 -10.70
C VAL A 295 -5.25 15.51 -10.68
N CYS A 296 -6.27 15.24 -11.50
CA CYS A 296 -6.89 13.92 -11.58
C CYS A 296 -5.89 12.84 -12.01
N ARG A 297 -5.01 13.15 -12.97
CA ARG A 297 -3.98 12.23 -13.44
C ARG A 297 -2.90 11.98 -12.39
N GLN A 298 -2.41 13.03 -11.74
CA GLN A 298 -1.41 12.95 -10.67
C GLN A 298 -1.89 12.09 -9.50
N LEU A 299 -3.18 12.16 -9.17
CA LEU A 299 -3.81 11.36 -8.11
C LEU A 299 -4.20 9.93 -8.55
N GLY A 300 -3.97 9.56 -9.82
CA GLY A 300 -4.39 8.25 -10.35
C GLY A 300 -5.91 8.12 -10.55
N CYS A 301 -6.64 9.24 -10.58
CA CYS A 301 -8.09 9.33 -10.65
C CYS A 301 -8.67 9.44 -12.07
N GLY A 302 -7.85 9.20 -13.10
CA GLY A 302 -8.25 9.33 -14.50
C GLY A 302 -8.32 10.78 -14.97
N SER A 303 -9.36 11.14 -15.72
CA SER A 303 -9.54 12.47 -16.32
C SER A 303 -10.52 13.35 -15.52
N ALA A 304 -10.42 14.66 -15.66
CA ALA A 304 -11.38 15.58 -15.04
C ALA A 304 -12.73 15.55 -15.77
N LEU A 305 -13.81 15.27 -15.04
CA LEU A 305 -15.18 15.30 -15.57
C LEU A 305 -15.83 16.69 -15.41
N LYS A 306 -15.57 17.33 -14.27
CA LYS A 306 -16.21 18.59 -13.91
C LYS A 306 -15.32 19.38 -12.95
N THR A 307 -15.28 20.68 -13.15
CA THR A 307 -14.85 21.64 -12.14
C THR A 307 -16.11 22.36 -11.66
N SER A 308 -16.26 22.56 -10.35
CA SER A 308 -17.42 23.31 -9.85
C SER A 308 -17.05 24.77 -9.68
N TYR A 309 -17.57 25.62 -10.56
CA TYR A 309 -17.77 27.03 -10.29
C TYR A 309 -19.05 27.16 -9.47
N GLN A 310 -18.95 27.31 -8.15
CA GLN A 310 -20.10 27.78 -7.36
C GLN A 310 -19.97 29.28 -7.15
N VAL A 311 -21.08 29.98 -7.36
CA VAL A 311 -21.23 31.40 -7.15
C VAL A 311 -21.71 31.62 -5.72
N TYR A 312 -20.91 32.37 -4.96
CA TYR A 312 -21.16 32.93 -3.63
C TYR A 312 -21.39 31.93 -2.48
N SER A 313 -20.34 31.71 -1.69
CA SER A 313 -20.48 31.62 -0.23
C SER A 313 -19.29 32.31 0.44
N LYS A 314 -19.54 33.21 1.40
CA LYS A 314 -18.50 33.76 2.26
C LYS A 314 -17.91 32.64 3.11
N THR A 315 -16.73 32.15 2.75
CA THR A 315 -15.99 31.17 3.56
C THR A 315 -14.76 31.82 4.20
N LYS A 316 -14.49 31.41 5.44
CA LYS A 316 -13.47 32.00 6.34
C LYS A 316 -12.08 32.03 5.71
N ALA A 317 -11.36 33.11 6.00
CA ALA A 317 -9.97 33.33 5.65
C ALA A 317 -9.08 32.15 6.09
N THR A 318 -8.65 31.33 5.13
CA THR A 318 -7.39 30.58 5.22
C THR A 318 -6.27 31.52 4.76
N ASN A 319 -5.14 31.53 5.46
CA ASN A 319 -4.06 32.49 5.21
C ASN A 319 -3.07 32.07 4.10
N THR A 320 -3.23 30.87 3.52
CA THR A 320 -2.28 30.32 2.53
C THR A 320 -3.02 29.79 1.31
N TRP A 321 -2.70 30.34 0.14
CA TRP A 321 -3.35 30.06 -1.13
C TRP A 321 -2.35 29.68 -2.20
N LEU A 322 -2.76 28.77 -3.09
CA LEU A 322 -2.06 28.42 -4.31
C LEU A 322 -2.80 29.01 -5.51
N PHE A 323 -2.12 29.78 -6.34
CA PHE A 323 -2.62 30.24 -7.63
C PHE A 323 -1.92 29.46 -8.73
N VAL A 324 -2.68 28.92 -9.68
CA VAL A 324 -2.13 28.17 -10.82
C VAL A 324 -2.60 28.90 -12.08
N SER A 325 -1.68 29.53 -12.81
CA SER A 325 -2.07 30.45 -13.88
C SER A 325 -2.12 29.82 -15.27
N SER A 326 -1.52 28.64 -15.51
CA SER A 326 -1.56 28.00 -16.83
C SER A 326 -0.96 26.59 -16.86
N CYS A 327 -1.83 25.56 -16.95
CA CYS A 327 -1.44 24.21 -17.36
C CYS A 327 -1.79 23.96 -18.85
N ASN A 328 -0.97 23.21 -19.56
CA ASN A 328 -1.29 22.73 -20.92
C ASN A 328 -2.29 21.57 -20.89
N GLY A 329 -2.36 20.84 -19.77
CA GLY A 329 -3.18 19.67 -19.52
C GLY A 329 -2.45 18.35 -19.74
N ASN A 330 -1.23 18.34 -20.30
CA ASN A 330 -0.44 17.12 -20.55
C ASN A 330 0.66 16.88 -19.50
N GLU A 331 0.75 17.76 -18.51
CA GLU A 331 1.71 17.68 -17.42
C GLU A 331 1.51 16.43 -16.57
N THR A 332 2.59 15.93 -15.99
CA THR A 332 2.57 14.78 -15.08
C THR A 332 2.16 15.17 -13.66
N SER A 333 2.46 16.40 -13.27
CA SER A 333 2.20 16.94 -11.95
C SER A 333 1.71 18.39 -12.03
N LEU A 334 0.91 18.80 -11.03
CA LEU A 334 0.49 20.19 -10.84
C LEU A 334 1.68 21.15 -10.71
N TRP A 335 2.80 20.65 -10.17
CA TRP A 335 4.03 21.41 -9.97
C TRP A 335 4.76 21.72 -11.29
N ASP A 336 4.49 20.96 -12.35
CA ASP A 336 5.06 21.18 -13.69
C ASP A 336 4.32 22.29 -14.46
N CYS A 337 3.17 22.73 -13.95
CA CYS A 337 2.45 23.85 -14.53
C CYS A 337 3.24 25.14 -14.31
N LYS A 338 3.22 26.05 -15.29
CA LYS A 338 4.01 27.27 -15.21
C LYS A 338 3.35 28.32 -14.31
N ASN A 339 4.20 29.10 -13.65
CA ASN A 339 3.84 30.34 -12.93
C ASN A 339 2.84 30.16 -11.79
N TRP A 340 2.93 29.04 -11.06
CA TRP A 340 2.13 28.88 -9.85
C TRP A 340 2.73 29.69 -8.68
N GLN A 341 1.86 30.28 -7.88
CA GLN A 341 2.22 31.12 -6.76
C GLN A 341 1.73 30.53 -5.44
N TRP A 342 2.58 30.55 -4.41
CA TRP A 342 2.33 30.01 -3.08
C TRP A 342 2.47 31.09 -2.01
N GLY A 343 1.34 31.43 -1.38
CA GLY A 343 1.27 32.46 -0.33
C GLY A 343 1.35 33.91 -0.85
N GLY A 344 0.88 34.86 -0.04
CA GLY A 344 1.07 36.30 -0.25
C GLY A 344 -0.13 37.09 -0.80
N LEU A 345 -1.12 36.44 -1.43
CA LEU A 345 -2.34 37.09 -1.92
C LEU A 345 -3.58 36.49 -1.27
N SER A 346 -4.47 37.34 -0.75
CA SER A 346 -5.78 36.93 -0.25
C SER A 346 -6.69 36.52 -1.40
N CYS A 347 -7.36 35.38 -1.27
CA CYS A 347 -8.39 34.92 -2.20
C CYS A 347 -9.70 35.70 -1.98
N ASP A 348 -9.66 37.04 -2.00
CA ASP A 348 -10.74 37.90 -1.50
C ASP A 348 -12.01 37.89 -2.37
N HIS A 349 -11.93 37.36 -3.60
CA HIS A 349 -13.03 37.34 -4.59
C HIS A 349 -13.22 36.00 -5.29
N TYR A 350 -12.52 34.94 -4.86
CA TYR A 350 -12.43 33.65 -5.53
C TYR A 350 -12.72 32.52 -4.54
N ASP A 351 -13.37 31.45 -5.00
CA ASP A 351 -13.72 30.30 -4.16
C ASP A 351 -12.61 29.23 -4.24
N GLU A 352 -12.71 28.21 -3.38
CA GLU A 352 -11.80 27.06 -3.37
C GLU A 352 -12.02 26.21 -4.63
N ALA A 353 -10.95 25.90 -5.36
CA ALA A 353 -11.01 25.04 -6.54
C ALA A 353 -11.50 23.65 -6.17
N LYS A 354 -12.55 23.18 -6.85
CA LYS A 354 -13.15 21.86 -6.66
C LYS A 354 -13.18 21.07 -7.96
N ILE A 355 -12.87 19.78 -7.85
CA ILE A 355 -12.78 18.87 -8.99
C ILE A 355 -13.59 17.60 -8.70
N THR A 356 -14.18 17.04 -9.77
CA THR A 356 -14.66 15.65 -9.82
C THR A 356 -13.96 14.93 -10.97
N CYS A 357 -13.18 13.89 -10.64
CA CYS A 357 -12.46 13.07 -11.62
C CYS A 357 -13.30 11.86 -12.09
N SER A 358 -12.87 11.19 -13.17
CA SER A 358 -13.58 10.05 -13.75
C SER A 358 -13.54 8.79 -12.88
N ALA A 359 -12.52 8.60 -12.05
CA ALA A 359 -12.51 7.54 -11.04
C ALA A 359 -13.36 7.86 -9.80
N HIS A 360 -14.03 9.02 -9.73
CA HIS A 360 -14.93 9.32 -8.60
C HIS A 360 -16.01 8.25 -8.50
N ARG A 361 -16.08 7.63 -7.32
CA ARG A 361 -17.10 6.67 -6.90
C ARG A 361 -17.47 7.05 -5.48
N LYS A 362 -18.73 7.42 -5.25
CA LYS A 362 -19.24 7.67 -3.90
C LYS A 362 -20.36 6.68 -3.59
N PRO A 363 -20.17 5.77 -2.64
CA PRO A 363 -21.19 4.78 -2.32
C PRO A 363 -22.25 5.29 -1.35
N ARG A 364 -23.41 4.62 -1.36
CA ARG A 364 -24.42 4.65 -0.29
C ARG A 364 -25.19 3.32 -0.23
N LEU A 365 -25.85 3.09 0.89
CA LEU A 365 -26.77 1.97 1.08
C LEU A 365 -28.21 2.49 1.13
N VAL A 366 -29.11 1.89 0.34
CA VAL A 366 -30.52 2.33 0.22
C VAL A 366 -31.48 1.16 0.42
N GLY A 367 -32.61 1.39 1.08
CA GLY A 367 -33.68 0.39 1.21
C GLY A 367 -33.47 -0.64 2.33
N GLY A 368 -32.41 -0.53 3.12
CA GLY A 368 -32.27 -1.29 4.38
C GLY A 368 -32.93 -0.57 5.56
N ASP A 369 -33.28 -1.33 6.60
CA ASP A 369 -33.89 -0.82 7.84
C ASP A 369 -32.92 0.03 8.70
N ILE A 370 -31.66 0.14 8.24
CA ILE A 370 -30.48 0.43 9.03
C ILE A 370 -29.46 1.09 8.08
N PRO A 371 -28.89 2.30 8.35
CA PRO A 371 -27.95 3.00 7.46
C PRO A 371 -26.72 2.21 7.00
N CYS A 372 -26.32 1.19 7.75
CA CYS A 372 -25.22 0.27 7.43
C CYS A 372 -25.71 -1.06 6.79
N SER A 373 -26.94 -1.07 6.27
CA SER A 373 -27.46 -2.13 5.41
C SER A 373 -28.27 -1.54 4.26
N GLY A 374 -28.29 -2.21 3.13
CA GLY A 374 -29.16 -1.83 2.03
C GLY A 374 -28.62 -2.27 0.68
N ARG A 375 -29.36 -1.95 -0.36
CA ARG A 375 -28.92 -2.03 -1.75
C ARG A 375 -27.74 -1.09 -1.96
N VAL A 376 -26.71 -1.57 -2.63
CA VAL A 376 -25.52 -0.78 -2.97
C VAL A 376 -25.84 0.12 -4.15
N GLU A 377 -25.71 1.42 -3.93
CA GLU A 377 -25.75 2.43 -4.98
C GLU A 377 -24.44 3.20 -4.99
N VAL A 378 -23.89 3.40 -6.18
CA VAL A 378 -22.63 4.12 -6.36
C VAL A 378 -22.88 5.31 -7.27
N GLN A 379 -22.46 6.49 -6.83
CA GLN A 379 -22.44 7.69 -7.62
C GLN A 379 -21.16 7.74 -8.46
N HIS A 380 -21.31 7.95 -9.76
CA HIS A 380 -20.22 8.20 -10.69
C HIS A 380 -20.50 9.52 -11.42
N GLY A 381 -19.63 10.51 -11.27
CA GLY A 381 -19.97 11.89 -11.66
C GLY A 381 -21.17 12.42 -10.88
N ASP A 382 -22.23 12.84 -11.57
CA ASP A 382 -23.48 13.34 -10.96
C ASP A 382 -24.62 12.30 -10.94
N THR A 383 -24.41 11.07 -11.44
CA THR A 383 -25.45 10.04 -11.57
C THR A 383 -25.28 8.92 -10.55
N TRP A 384 -26.39 8.50 -9.95
CA TRP A 384 -26.46 7.31 -9.09
C TRP A 384 -26.86 6.11 -9.94
N GLY A 385 -26.17 4.99 -9.74
CA GLY A 385 -26.53 3.71 -10.34
C GLY A 385 -26.42 2.57 -9.33
N THR A 386 -27.11 1.47 -9.61
CA THR A 386 -27.06 0.24 -8.80
C THR A 386 -25.95 -0.69 -9.27
N VAL A 387 -25.57 -1.64 -8.43
CA VAL A 387 -24.57 -2.66 -8.74
C VAL A 387 -25.21 -4.04 -8.69
N CYS A 388 -24.86 -4.92 -9.63
CA CYS A 388 -25.40 -6.28 -9.67
C CYS A 388 -24.74 -7.20 -8.63
N ASP A 389 -25.48 -8.21 -8.17
CA ASP A 389 -25.00 -9.24 -7.25
C ASP A 389 -23.86 -10.11 -7.80
N SER A 390 -23.72 -10.24 -9.12
CA SER A 390 -22.61 -10.96 -9.75
C SER A 390 -21.32 -10.15 -9.84
N ASP A 391 -21.39 -8.82 -9.74
CA ASP A 391 -20.25 -7.94 -10.06
C ASP A 391 -19.71 -7.20 -8.82
N PHE A 392 -20.13 -7.65 -7.64
CA PHE A 392 -19.75 -7.05 -6.37
C PHE A 392 -19.33 -8.14 -5.38
N SER A 393 -18.03 -8.22 -5.10
CA SER A 393 -17.44 -9.25 -4.26
C SER A 393 -17.54 -8.94 -2.76
N LEU A 394 -17.19 -9.91 -1.91
CA LEU A 394 -17.07 -9.69 -0.46
C LEU A 394 -15.94 -8.72 -0.13
N GLU A 395 -14.86 -8.75 -0.91
CA GLU A 395 -13.73 -7.84 -0.80
C GLU A 395 -14.18 -6.39 -1.09
N ALA A 396 -14.98 -6.19 -2.14
CA ALA A 396 -15.58 -4.89 -2.45
C ALA A 396 -16.57 -4.44 -1.37
N ALA A 397 -17.36 -5.35 -0.81
CA ALA A 397 -18.26 -5.06 0.30
C ALA A 397 -17.49 -4.70 1.60
N SER A 398 -16.32 -5.28 1.84
CA SER A 398 -15.44 -4.92 2.96
C SER A 398 -14.92 -3.48 2.82
N VAL A 399 -14.46 -3.10 1.62
CA VAL A 399 -14.05 -1.72 1.30
C VAL A 399 -15.21 -0.75 1.50
N LEU A 400 -16.40 -1.10 0.98
CA LEU A 400 -17.63 -0.31 1.14
C LEU A 400 -17.99 -0.08 2.62
N CYS A 401 -18.02 -1.15 3.42
CA CYS A 401 -18.36 -1.06 4.84
C CYS A 401 -17.34 -0.21 5.62
N ARG A 402 -16.05 -0.28 5.25
CA ARG A 402 -14.99 0.53 5.83
C ARG A 402 -15.11 2.00 5.43
N GLU A 403 -15.33 2.28 4.14
CA GLU A 403 -15.49 3.64 3.59
C GLU A 403 -16.69 4.36 4.23
N LEU A 404 -17.82 3.65 4.40
CA LEU A 404 -19.01 4.17 5.08
C LEU A 404 -18.89 4.19 6.61
N GLN A 405 -17.76 3.79 7.18
CA GLN A 405 -17.51 3.69 8.62
C GLN A 405 -18.49 2.76 9.37
N CYS A 406 -19.00 1.77 8.66
CA CYS A 406 -19.98 0.78 9.08
C CYS A 406 -19.38 -0.54 9.61
N GLY A 407 -18.05 -0.61 9.77
CA GLY A 407 -17.35 -1.78 10.29
C GLY A 407 -16.93 -2.76 9.19
N THR A 408 -16.99 -4.05 9.50
CA THR A 408 -16.70 -5.16 8.58
C THR A 408 -17.95 -5.66 7.86
N VAL A 409 -17.80 -6.32 6.71
CA VAL A 409 -18.92 -6.95 6.02
C VAL A 409 -19.42 -8.18 6.80
N VAL A 410 -20.74 -8.28 6.99
CA VAL A 410 -21.41 -9.43 7.63
C VAL A 410 -22.03 -10.35 6.59
N SER A 411 -22.73 -9.78 5.62
CA SER A 411 -23.38 -10.58 4.57
C SER A 411 -23.54 -9.79 3.28
N LEU A 412 -23.36 -10.50 2.17
CA LEU A 412 -23.75 -10.07 0.83
C LEU A 412 -25.08 -10.74 0.46
N LEU A 413 -26.07 -9.95 0.04
CA LEU A 413 -27.41 -10.42 -0.27
C LEU A 413 -27.72 -10.11 -1.75
N GLY A 414 -27.95 -11.14 -2.56
CA GLY A 414 -28.34 -10.98 -3.96
C GLY A 414 -29.85 -10.82 -4.16
N GLY A 415 -30.27 -10.72 -5.42
CA GLY A 415 -31.69 -10.80 -5.79
C GLY A 415 -32.56 -9.64 -5.31
N ALA A 416 -32.01 -8.42 -5.20
CA ALA A 416 -32.75 -7.22 -4.79
C ALA A 416 -33.43 -7.33 -3.41
N HIS A 417 -32.76 -7.99 -2.45
CA HIS A 417 -33.28 -8.21 -1.10
C HIS A 417 -33.80 -6.92 -0.40
N PHE A 418 -33.16 -5.77 -0.66
CA PHE A 418 -33.55 -4.46 -0.11
C PHE A 418 -34.42 -3.63 -1.07
N GLY A 419 -35.12 -4.31 -1.97
CA GLY A 419 -35.90 -3.71 -3.04
C GLY A 419 -35.06 -3.40 -4.29
N GLU A 420 -35.74 -3.43 -5.43
CA GLU A 420 -35.19 -3.04 -6.73
C GLU A 420 -34.83 -1.54 -6.72
N GLY A 421 -33.66 -1.20 -7.24
CA GLY A 421 -33.31 0.18 -7.49
C GLY A 421 -33.97 0.73 -8.74
N SER A 422 -33.59 1.96 -9.09
CA SER A 422 -34.10 2.66 -10.25
C SER A 422 -32.98 3.40 -10.96
N GLY A 423 -32.93 3.35 -12.29
CA GLY A 423 -31.98 4.11 -13.09
C GLY A 423 -30.98 3.19 -13.78
N GLN A 424 -29.71 3.63 -13.86
CA GLN A 424 -28.67 2.87 -14.54
C GLN A 424 -28.10 1.78 -13.61
N ILE A 425 -27.82 0.60 -14.17
CA ILE A 425 -27.05 -0.45 -13.51
C ILE A 425 -25.62 -0.36 -14.04
N TRP A 426 -24.64 -0.30 -13.15
CA TRP A 426 -23.23 -0.21 -13.56
C TRP A 426 -22.80 -1.53 -14.23
N ALA A 427 -22.16 -1.42 -15.40
CA ALA A 427 -21.69 -2.55 -16.19
C ALA A 427 -20.25 -2.99 -15.84
N GLU A 428 -19.70 -2.44 -14.76
CA GLU A 428 -18.34 -2.65 -14.28
C GLU A 428 -18.36 -3.60 -13.07
N GLU A 429 -17.46 -4.58 -13.05
CA GLU A 429 -17.20 -5.45 -11.90
C GLU A 429 -16.12 -4.85 -11.01
N PHE A 430 -16.40 -4.73 -9.71
CA PHE A 430 -15.44 -4.23 -8.73
C PHE A 430 -14.49 -5.35 -8.29
N GLN A 431 -13.24 -5.31 -8.76
CA GLN A 431 -12.20 -6.29 -8.46
C GLN A 431 -11.30 -5.81 -7.30
N CYS A 432 -11.91 -5.49 -6.17
CA CYS A 432 -11.17 -5.06 -4.96
C CYS A 432 -10.37 -6.23 -4.36
N GLU A 433 -9.20 -5.95 -3.79
CA GLU A 433 -8.40 -6.89 -2.98
C GLU A 433 -8.83 -6.89 -1.50
N GLY A 434 -9.55 -5.85 -1.04
CA GLY A 434 -10.15 -5.74 0.29
C GLY A 434 -9.40 -4.85 1.28
N HIS A 435 -8.21 -4.36 0.93
CA HIS A 435 -7.39 -3.44 1.75
C HIS A 435 -7.53 -1.97 1.37
N GLU A 436 -8.22 -1.68 0.26
CA GLU A 436 -8.37 -0.34 -0.30
C GLU A 436 -9.17 0.59 0.64
N SER A 437 -8.77 1.85 0.76
CA SER A 437 -9.47 2.78 1.67
C SER A 437 -10.87 3.19 1.17
N HIS A 438 -11.08 3.21 -0.15
CA HIS A 438 -12.32 3.64 -0.82
C HIS A 438 -12.56 2.81 -2.08
N LEU A 439 -13.83 2.63 -2.49
CA LEU A 439 -14.22 1.90 -3.69
C LEU A 439 -13.65 2.49 -4.98
N SER A 440 -13.38 3.79 -5.01
CA SER A 440 -12.73 4.47 -6.15
C SER A 440 -11.30 3.99 -6.43
N LEU A 441 -10.64 3.30 -5.48
CA LEU A 441 -9.30 2.73 -5.66
C LEU A 441 -9.33 1.30 -6.21
N CYS A 442 -10.51 0.67 -6.23
CA CYS A 442 -10.62 -0.69 -6.73
C CYS A 442 -10.52 -0.72 -8.26
N PRO A 443 -9.77 -1.66 -8.83
CA PRO A 443 -9.82 -1.94 -10.26
C PRO A 443 -11.24 -2.31 -10.70
N VAL A 444 -11.65 -1.79 -11.86
CA VAL A 444 -12.93 -2.13 -12.49
C VAL A 444 -12.71 -2.86 -13.80
N ALA A 445 -13.40 -3.99 -13.99
CA ALA A 445 -13.36 -4.76 -15.22
C ALA A 445 -14.69 -4.68 -15.98
N PRO A 446 -14.65 -4.62 -17.33
CA PRO A 446 -15.87 -4.70 -18.13
C PRO A 446 -16.49 -6.10 -18.02
N ARG A 447 -17.80 -6.14 -17.78
CA ARG A 447 -18.58 -7.37 -17.61
C ARG A 447 -18.51 -8.29 -18.86
N PRO A 448 -18.34 -9.61 -18.72
CA PRO A 448 -18.59 -10.58 -19.79
C PRO A 448 -20.10 -10.74 -20.01
N ASP A 449 -20.56 -10.69 -21.26
CA ASP A 449 -21.96 -10.70 -21.71
C ASP A 449 -22.97 -11.42 -20.77
N GLY A 450 -23.79 -10.63 -20.08
CA GLY A 450 -24.91 -11.07 -19.25
C GLY A 450 -25.81 -9.89 -18.88
N THR A 451 -27.12 -10.00 -19.13
CA THR A 451 -28.09 -8.93 -18.84
C THR A 451 -28.44 -8.92 -17.35
N CYS A 452 -27.95 -7.94 -16.60
CA CYS A 452 -28.40 -7.67 -15.23
C CYS A 452 -29.66 -6.77 -15.25
N SER A 453 -30.58 -7.03 -14.34
CA SER A 453 -31.79 -6.24 -14.09
C SER A 453 -31.87 -5.86 -12.61
N HIS A 454 -32.68 -4.86 -12.26
CA HIS A 454 -32.80 -4.40 -10.88
C HIS A 454 -33.23 -5.49 -9.89
N SER A 455 -33.87 -6.57 -10.36
CA SER A 455 -34.16 -7.79 -9.58
C SER A 455 -32.91 -8.54 -9.09
N ARG A 456 -31.72 -8.14 -9.53
CA ARG A 456 -30.41 -8.68 -9.14
C ARG A 456 -29.50 -7.62 -8.51
N ASP A 457 -30.06 -6.50 -8.06
CA ASP A 457 -29.27 -5.50 -7.36
C ASP A 457 -28.71 -6.08 -6.05
N VAL A 458 -27.42 -5.82 -5.81
CA VAL A 458 -26.69 -6.34 -4.64
C VAL A 458 -27.04 -5.55 -3.38
N GLY A 459 -27.20 -6.27 -2.27
CA GLY A 459 -27.36 -5.74 -0.92
C GLY A 459 -26.18 -6.09 -0.03
N VAL A 460 -25.82 -5.18 0.88
CA VAL A 460 -24.75 -5.39 1.86
C VAL A 460 -25.28 -5.14 3.27
N VAL A 461 -24.79 -5.90 4.24
CA VAL A 461 -24.99 -5.68 5.68
C VAL A 461 -23.61 -5.61 6.35
N CYS A 462 -23.35 -4.53 7.09
CA CYS A 462 -22.09 -4.32 7.81
C CYS A 462 -22.24 -4.51 9.35
N SER A 463 -21.13 -4.71 10.06
CA SER A 463 -21.08 -5.28 11.43
C SER A 463 -21.24 -4.30 12.59
N ARG A 464 -21.27 -2.98 12.36
CA ARG A 464 -21.17 -2.04 13.48
C ARG A 464 -22.50 -1.80 14.20
N TYR A 465 -22.57 -2.22 15.48
CA TYR A 465 -23.43 -1.60 16.49
C TYR A 465 -22.71 -0.37 17.08
N THR A 466 -23.47 0.66 17.46
CA THR A 466 -22.94 2.00 17.77
C THR A 466 -22.66 2.22 19.26
N GLN A 467 -23.40 1.55 20.16
CA GLN A 467 -23.25 1.63 21.62
C GLN A 467 -23.71 0.32 22.28
N ILE A 468 -23.22 0.04 23.50
CA ILE A 468 -23.62 -1.09 24.35
C ILE A 468 -23.90 -0.59 25.77
N ARG A 469 -24.92 -1.12 26.45
CA ARG A 469 -25.24 -0.72 27.82
C ARG A 469 -25.85 -1.85 28.64
N LEU A 470 -25.78 -1.70 29.96
CA LEU A 470 -26.49 -2.52 30.92
C LEU A 470 -27.75 -1.79 31.41
N VAL A 471 -28.90 -2.47 31.37
CA VAL A 471 -30.20 -1.88 31.75
C VAL A 471 -30.84 -2.68 32.88
N ASN A 472 -31.57 -1.98 33.76
CA ASN A 472 -32.32 -2.55 34.88
C ASN A 472 -31.49 -3.28 35.94
N GLY A 473 -30.19 -2.99 36.04
CA GLY A 473 -29.38 -3.35 37.21
C GLY A 473 -29.55 -2.38 38.38
N LYS A 474 -29.18 -2.79 39.60
CA LYS A 474 -29.13 -1.89 40.76
C LYS A 474 -27.89 -1.00 40.72
N THR A 475 -26.86 -1.41 39.98
CA THR A 475 -25.64 -0.63 39.73
C THR A 475 -25.39 -0.47 38.23
N PRO A 476 -24.57 0.51 37.79
CA PRO A 476 -24.19 0.66 36.38
C PRO A 476 -23.39 -0.53 35.80
N CYS A 477 -22.91 -1.42 36.67
CA CYS A 477 -22.05 -2.56 36.33
C CYS A 477 -22.77 -3.91 36.44
N GLU A 478 -24.10 -3.90 36.52
CA GLU A 478 -24.93 -5.10 36.40
C GLU A 478 -26.17 -4.77 35.55
N GLY A 479 -26.73 -5.76 34.86
CA GLY A 479 -27.98 -5.58 34.14
C GLY A 479 -28.13 -6.45 32.90
N ARG A 480 -29.24 -6.24 32.18
CA ARG A 480 -29.50 -6.82 30.87
C ARG A 480 -28.63 -6.14 29.82
N VAL A 481 -28.03 -6.94 28.94
CA VAL A 481 -27.17 -6.44 27.85
C VAL A 481 -28.04 -5.95 26.70
N GLU A 482 -27.93 -4.66 26.37
CA GLU A 482 -28.57 -4.07 25.20
C GLU A 482 -27.53 -3.50 24.23
N LEU A 483 -27.77 -3.72 22.95
CA LEU A 483 -26.98 -3.17 21.85
C LEU A 483 -27.79 -2.09 21.15
N ASN A 484 -27.13 -0.96 20.87
CA ASN A 484 -27.66 0.10 20.03
C ASN A 484 -27.24 -0.15 18.59
N ILE A 485 -28.15 -0.72 17.81
CA ILE A 485 -27.96 -0.87 16.38
C ILE A 485 -28.75 0.26 15.72
N LEU A 486 -28.01 1.30 15.33
CA LEU A 486 -28.50 2.44 14.54
C LEU A 486 -29.66 3.21 15.19
N GLY A 487 -29.43 3.65 16.42
CA GLY A 487 -30.34 4.50 17.19
C GLY A 487 -31.43 3.73 17.95
N SER A 488 -31.57 2.43 17.69
CA SER A 488 -32.55 1.56 18.34
C SER A 488 -31.84 0.59 19.30
N TRP A 489 -32.25 0.63 20.57
CA TRP A 489 -31.79 -0.30 21.58
C TRP A 489 -32.59 -1.60 21.51
N GLY A 490 -31.87 -2.71 21.37
CA GLY A 490 -32.44 -4.05 21.43
C GLY A 490 -31.66 -4.94 22.39
N SER A 491 -32.33 -5.92 22.97
CA SER A 491 -31.70 -6.84 23.94
C SER A 491 -30.90 -7.91 23.23
N LEU A 492 -29.71 -8.25 23.72
CA LEU A 492 -28.90 -9.34 23.15
C LEU A 492 -29.47 -10.70 23.56
N CYS A 493 -29.48 -11.69 22.67
CA CYS A 493 -29.92 -13.05 23.01
C CYS A 493 -28.89 -13.78 23.89
N ASN A 494 -29.35 -14.59 24.84
CA ASN A 494 -28.48 -15.39 25.71
C ASN A 494 -28.05 -16.75 25.14
N SER A 495 -28.42 -17.10 23.90
CA SER A 495 -28.19 -18.43 23.31
C SER A 495 -26.71 -18.81 23.21
N HIS A 496 -25.81 -17.83 23.20
CA HIS A 496 -24.35 -18.01 23.16
C HIS A 496 -23.61 -17.04 24.08
N TRP A 497 -24.30 -16.42 25.04
CA TRP A 497 -23.68 -15.48 25.96
C TRP A 497 -22.97 -16.23 27.09
N ASP A 498 -21.65 -16.26 27.06
CA ASP A 498 -20.81 -16.96 28.05
C ASP A 498 -19.98 -16.01 28.93
N MET A 499 -19.15 -16.57 29.81
CA MET A 499 -18.38 -15.79 30.78
C MET A 499 -17.26 -15.01 30.11
N GLU A 500 -16.70 -15.53 29.01
CA GLU A 500 -15.66 -14.92 28.20
C GLU A 500 -16.19 -13.68 27.47
N ASP A 501 -17.37 -13.79 26.83
CA ASP A 501 -18.08 -12.65 26.26
C ASP A 501 -18.43 -11.60 27.34
N ALA A 502 -18.95 -12.06 28.48
CA ALA A 502 -19.29 -11.20 29.61
C ALA A 502 -18.06 -10.48 30.19
N HIS A 503 -16.90 -11.13 30.20
CA HIS A 503 -15.66 -10.56 30.71
C HIS A 503 -15.18 -9.39 29.86
N VAL A 504 -15.15 -9.56 28.54
CA VAL A 504 -14.81 -8.50 27.58
C VAL A 504 -15.77 -7.32 27.72
N LEU A 505 -17.07 -7.59 27.89
CA LEU A 505 -18.06 -6.54 28.14
C LEU A 505 -17.81 -5.76 29.43
N CYS A 506 -17.58 -6.45 30.56
CA CYS A 506 -17.30 -5.82 31.84
C CYS A 506 -16.02 -4.96 31.79
N GLN A 507 -15.00 -5.42 31.07
CA GLN A 507 -13.77 -4.69 30.86
C GLN A 507 -13.99 -3.44 29.99
N GLN A 508 -14.71 -3.57 28.87
CA GLN A 508 -15.06 -2.45 27.98
C GLN A 508 -15.84 -1.35 28.71
N LEU A 509 -16.79 -1.73 29.57
CA LEU A 509 -17.59 -0.79 30.38
C LEU A 509 -16.82 -0.23 31.59
N LYS A 510 -15.55 -0.60 31.77
CA LYS A 510 -14.72 -0.23 32.92
C LYS A 510 -15.36 -0.63 34.26
N CYS A 511 -16.00 -1.79 34.26
CA CYS A 511 -16.69 -2.39 35.40
C CYS A 511 -15.91 -3.56 36.03
N GLY A 512 -14.63 -3.72 35.69
CA GLY A 512 -13.78 -4.79 36.20
C GLY A 512 -14.04 -6.12 35.49
N VAL A 513 -14.07 -7.23 36.25
CA VAL A 513 -14.23 -8.59 35.72
C VAL A 513 -15.69 -9.05 35.79
N ALA A 514 -16.11 -9.95 34.90
CA ALA A 514 -17.41 -10.61 34.99
C ALA A 514 -17.45 -11.56 36.20
N LEU A 515 -18.45 -11.41 37.06
CA LEU A 515 -18.67 -12.27 38.23
C LEU A 515 -19.70 -13.38 37.95
N SER A 516 -20.74 -13.09 37.17
CA SER A 516 -21.76 -14.08 36.79
C SER A 516 -22.63 -13.63 35.61
N ILE A 517 -23.25 -14.60 34.93
CA ILE A 517 -24.23 -14.43 33.85
C ILE A 517 -25.60 -15.01 34.25
N PRO A 518 -26.45 -14.24 34.94
CA PRO A 518 -27.67 -14.81 35.50
C PRO A 518 -28.74 -15.07 34.42
N GLY A 519 -29.21 -16.32 34.34
CA GLY A 519 -30.24 -16.75 33.38
C GLY A 519 -31.67 -16.34 33.77
N GLY A 520 -32.61 -16.39 32.81
CA GLY A 520 -34.04 -16.21 33.07
C GLY A 520 -34.55 -14.77 33.12
N ALA A 521 -33.83 -13.82 32.51
CA ALA A 521 -34.18 -12.39 32.45
C ALA A 521 -34.44 -11.73 33.84
N PRO A 522 -33.50 -11.85 34.81
CA PRO A 522 -33.64 -11.31 36.17
C PRO A 522 -33.76 -9.78 36.20
N PHE A 523 -33.25 -9.11 35.17
CA PHE A 523 -33.32 -7.66 34.98
C PHE A 523 -34.53 -7.24 34.11
N GLY A 524 -35.55 -8.09 33.99
CA GLY A 524 -36.77 -7.86 33.21
C GLY A 524 -36.68 -8.33 31.76
N LYS A 525 -37.85 -8.63 31.17
CA LYS A 525 -37.98 -9.04 29.77
C LYS A 525 -37.46 -7.92 28.85
N GLY A 526 -36.76 -8.32 27.79
CA GLY A 526 -36.20 -7.38 26.81
C GLY A 526 -37.27 -6.60 26.04
N SER A 527 -36.84 -5.55 25.34
CA SER A 527 -37.61 -4.85 24.31
C SER A 527 -38.23 -5.82 23.30
N GLU A 528 -39.27 -5.40 22.56
CA GLU A 528 -39.89 -6.22 21.49
C GLU A 528 -38.87 -6.74 20.45
N GLN A 529 -37.72 -6.08 20.32
CA GLN A 529 -36.61 -6.44 19.44
C GLN A 529 -35.43 -7.08 20.22
N VAL A 530 -35.09 -8.32 19.86
CA VAL A 530 -33.97 -9.11 20.40
C VAL A 530 -32.95 -9.39 19.30
N TRP A 531 -31.70 -9.01 19.53
CA TRP A 531 -30.59 -9.20 18.61
C TRP A 531 -30.02 -10.62 18.72
N ARG A 532 -29.69 -11.21 17.56
CA ARG A 532 -29.25 -12.60 17.42
C ARG A 532 -27.75 -12.78 17.21
N HIS A 533 -26.98 -11.71 17.40
CA HIS A 533 -25.53 -11.74 17.27
C HIS A 533 -24.98 -12.70 18.34
N MET A 534 -24.23 -13.71 17.91
CA MET A 534 -23.51 -14.61 18.81
C MET A 534 -22.06 -14.16 18.82
N PHE A 535 -21.58 -13.72 19.98
CA PHE A 535 -20.18 -13.37 20.14
C PHE A 535 -19.40 -14.62 20.52
N HIS A 536 -18.14 -14.66 20.10
CA HIS A 536 -17.20 -15.71 20.45
C HIS A 536 -15.89 -15.04 20.84
N CYS A 537 -15.87 -14.47 22.04
CA CYS A 537 -14.65 -13.93 22.62
C CYS A 537 -13.76 -15.03 23.18
N THR A 538 -12.46 -14.77 23.18
CA THR A 538 -11.44 -15.54 23.92
C THR A 538 -11.26 -15.03 25.34
N GLY A 539 -11.84 -13.87 25.67
CA GLY A 539 -11.76 -13.22 26.98
C GLY A 539 -10.60 -12.24 27.13
N THR A 540 -9.78 -12.05 26.08
CA THR A 540 -8.60 -11.17 26.08
C THR A 540 -8.78 -9.89 25.26
N GLU A 541 -9.91 -9.80 24.56
CA GLU A 541 -10.27 -8.70 23.68
C GLU A 541 -10.55 -7.41 24.46
N LYS A 542 -10.27 -6.24 23.85
CA LYS A 542 -10.45 -4.93 24.50
C LYS A 542 -11.87 -4.38 24.35
N HIS A 543 -12.50 -4.67 23.21
CA HIS A 543 -13.89 -4.31 22.95
C HIS A 543 -14.64 -5.52 22.41
N MET A 544 -15.92 -5.58 22.72
CA MET A 544 -16.85 -6.61 22.28
C MET A 544 -17.02 -6.67 20.74
N GLY A 545 -16.62 -5.62 20.02
CA GLY A 545 -16.56 -5.59 18.55
C GLY A 545 -15.29 -6.19 17.95
N ASP A 546 -14.28 -6.48 18.78
CA ASP A 546 -13.05 -7.16 18.38
C ASP A 546 -13.22 -8.70 18.40
N CYS A 547 -14.29 -9.19 19.04
CA CYS A 547 -14.63 -10.60 19.09
C CYS A 547 -15.24 -11.07 17.76
N SER A 548 -14.99 -12.33 17.41
CA SER A 548 -15.63 -12.94 16.25
C SER A 548 -17.15 -13.06 16.49
N VAL A 549 -17.95 -12.71 15.47
CA VAL A 549 -19.41 -12.68 15.57
C VAL A 549 -20.00 -13.65 14.56
N THR A 550 -20.81 -14.58 15.04
CA THR A 550 -21.61 -15.47 14.21
C THR A 550 -23.05 -14.99 14.19
N ALA A 551 -23.63 -14.86 12.99
CA ALA A 551 -25.08 -14.61 12.80
C ALA A 551 -25.81 -15.83 12.19
N LEU A 552 -25.09 -16.94 11.96
CA LEU A 552 -25.58 -18.15 11.31
C LEU A 552 -26.40 -19.02 12.29
N GLY A 553 -27.63 -19.38 11.90
CA GLY A 553 -28.42 -20.44 12.59
C GLY A 553 -29.12 -20.07 13.90
N ALA A 554 -29.04 -18.82 14.36
CA ALA A 554 -29.63 -18.40 15.64
C ALA A 554 -31.14 -18.68 15.75
N SER A 555 -31.53 -19.46 16.76
CA SER A 555 -32.92 -19.75 17.09
C SER A 555 -33.69 -18.46 17.48
N LEU A 556 -35.02 -18.47 17.29
CA LEU A 556 -35.87 -17.33 17.68
C LEU A 556 -35.84 -17.16 19.21
N CYS A 557 -35.09 -16.18 19.70
CA CYS A 557 -35.04 -15.84 21.11
C CYS A 557 -36.32 -15.10 21.52
N SER A 558 -37.03 -15.64 22.50
CA SER A 558 -38.17 -14.96 23.11
C SER A 558 -37.72 -13.78 23.99
N SER A 559 -38.61 -12.85 24.34
CA SER A 559 -38.28 -11.69 25.19
C SER A 559 -37.76 -12.05 26.60
N GLY A 560 -37.83 -13.33 27.01
CA GLY A 560 -37.24 -13.85 28.24
C GLY A 560 -35.86 -14.52 28.07
N GLN A 561 -35.36 -14.69 26.85
CA GLN A 561 -34.07 -15.31 26.53
C GLN A 561 -33.04 -14.24 26.14
N VAL A 562 -32.76 -13.35 27.09
CA VAL A 562 -31.90 -12.18 26.90
C VAL A 562 -30.65 -12.25 27.78
N ALA A 563 -29.51 -11.86 27.22
CA ALA A 563 -28.21 -11.85 27.88
C ALA A 563 -28.18 -10.85 29.04
N SER A 564 -27.50 -11.24 30.11
CA SER A 564 -27.38 -10.47 31.35
C SER A 564 -26.02 -10.71 31.98
N VAL A 565 -25.50 -9.72 32.70
CA VAL A 565 -24.19 -9.81 33.35
C VAL A 565 -24.18 -9.06 34.68
N ILE A 566 -23.39 -9.56 35.63
CA ILE A 566 -23.02 -8.89 36.88
C ILE A 566 -21.49 -8.78 36.89
N CYS A 567 -20.96 -7.56 36.89
CA CYS A 567 -19.53 -7.27 36.93
C CYS A 567 -19.08 -6.92 38.37
N SER A 568 -17.77 -6.91 38.62
CA SER A 568 -17.21 -6.62 39.95
C SER A 568 -17.35 -5.17 40.40
N GLY A 569 -17.52 -4.23 39.47
CA GLY A 569 -17.75 -2.81 39.76
C GLY A 569 -16.52 -2.03 40.20
N ASN A 570 -15.32 -2.65 40.26
CA ASN A 570 -14.08 -2.01 40.64
C ASN A 570 -13.03 -2.08 39.51
N GLN A 571 -12.50 -0.93 39.09
CA GLN A 571 -11.54 -0.79 37.99
C GLN A 571 -10.14 -1.37 38.30
N SER A 572 -9.84 -1.68 39.56
CA SER A 572 -8.49 -2.11 39.99
C SER A 572 -8.24 -3.62 39.98
N GLN A 573 -9.22 -4.45 39.58
CA GLN A 573 -9.04 -5.91 39.48
C GLN A 573 -8.63 -6.31 38.05
N THR A 574 -7.34 -6.48 37.83
CA THR A 574 -6.75 -7.25 36.72
C THR A 574 -6.36 -8.64 37.23
N LEU A 575 -6.74 -9.71 36.53
CA LEU A 575 -6.33 -11.07 36.87
C LEU A 575 -4.80 -11.21 36.67
N SER A 576 -4.09 -11.50 37.77
CA SER A 576 -2.72 -12.00 37.73
C SER A 576 -2.75 -13.54 37.72
N PRO A 577 -1.86 -14.24 36.99
CA PRO A 577 -1.71 -15.69 37.11
C PRO A 577 -1.37 -16.05 38.56
N CYS A 578 -2.06 -17.04 39.13
CA CYS A 578 -1.77 -17.55 40.47
C CYS A 578 -0.37 -18.19 40.46
N ASN A 579 0.63 -17.44 40.94
CA ASN A 579 1.97 -17.95 41.16
C ASN A 579 2.14 -18.20 42.66
N SER A 580 2.10 -19.47 43.03
CA SER A 580 2.30 -19.95 44.40
C SER A 580 3.77 -19.81 44.81
N SER A 581 4.08 -18.87 45.70
CA SER A 581 5.23 -19.00 46.60
C SER A 581 5.10 -18.05 47.81
N SER A 582 4.51 -18.53 48.89
CA SER A 582 5.12 -18.38 50.22
C SER A 582 4.32 -19.17 51.25
N SER A 583 5.00 -20.18 51.77
CA SER A 583 4.79 -20.79 53.07
C SER A 583 5.09 -19.80 54.19
N ASP A 584 4.18 -19.58 55.14
CA ASP A 584 4.39 -20.07 56.51
C ASP A 584 3.15 -19.86 57.41
N PRO A 585 2.96 -20.69 58.46
CA PRO A 585 1.82 -20.67 59.36
C PRO A 585 2.13 -19.88 60.64
N SER A 586 1.21 -19.02 61.11
CA SER A 586 0.75 -18.98 62.51
C SER A 586 -0.04 -17.70 62.88
N SER A 587 -0.95 -17.89 63.84
CA SER A 587 -1.53 -16.91 64.78
C SER A 587 -2.77 -16.08 64.38
N SER A 588 -3.94 -16.67 64.66
CA SER A 588 -4.97 -16.22 65.63
C SER A 588 -5.41 -14.73 65.78
N ILE A 589 -6.74 -14.56 65.60
CA ILE A 589 -7.73 -13.74 66.35
C ILE A 589 -8.12 -12.32 65.83
N ILE A 590 -9.27 -12.31 65.15
CA ILE A 590 -10.47 -11.42 65.15
C ILE A 590 -10.33 -9.91 64.86
N SER A 591 -10.93 -9.49 63.74
CA SER A 591 -11.97 -8.44 63.68
C SER A 591 -12.74 -8.49 62.35
N GLU A 592 -14.07 -8.39 62.41
CA GLU A 592 -15.01 -8.35 61.29
C GLU A 592 -14.79 -7.13 60.38
N GLU A 593 -14.32 -7.34 59.14
CA GLU A 593 -14.74 -6.59 57.93
C GLU A 593 -14.09 -7.21 56.68
N ASN A 594 -14.90 -7.44 55.63
CA ASN A 594 -14.51 -7.76 54.25
C ASN A 594 -13.35 -8.76 54.06
N GLY A 595 -13.63 -10.03 54.37
CA GLY A 595 -12.94 -11.11 53.69
C GLY A 595 -13.29 -11.05 52.21
N VAL A 596 -12.30 -10.75 51.36
CA VAL A 596 -12.39 -11.02 49.92
C VAL A 596 -12.77 -12.48 49.78
N ALA A 597 -13.99 -12.76 49.32
CA ALA A 597 -14.39 -14.10 48.97
C ALA A 597 -13.57 -14.52 47.75
N CYS A 598 -12.45 -15.23 47.98
CA CYS A 598 -12.00 -16.21 47.01
C CYS A 598 -13.19 -17.13 46.77
N ILE A 599 -13.68 -17.21 45.53
CA ILE A 599 -14.76 -18.12 45.17
C ILE A 599 -14.22 -19.55 45.36
N GLY A 600 -14.56 -20.16 46.49
CA GLY A 600 -14.63 -21.61 46.64
C GLY A 600 -15.89 -22.15 45.98
N SER A 601 -16.04 -21.95 44.66
CA SER A 601 -17.14 -22.53 43.87
C SER A 601 -16.53 -23.27 42.70
N GLY A 602 -16.90 -24.55 42.55
CA GLY A 602 -16.33 -25.40 41.52
C GLY A 602 -16.48 -24.86 40.11
N GLN A 603 -15.59 -25.28 39.22
CA GLN A 603 -15.66 -25.04 37.77
C GLN A 603 -15.98 -26.35 37.05
N LEU A 604 -16.52 -26.29 35.84
CA LEU A 604 -16.89 -27.46 35.03
C LEU A 604 -16.30 -27.31 33.63
N ARG A 605 -15.73 -28.39 33.08
CA ARG A 605 -15.24 -28.44 31.69
C ARG A 605 -15.53 -29.79 31.04
N LEU A 606 -15.56 -29.79 29.71
CA LEU A 606 -15.62 -31.01 28.90
C LEU A 606 -14.29 -31.21 28.18
N VAL A 607 -13.70 -32.41 28.32
CA VAL A 607 -12.37 -32.74 27.78
C VAL A 607 -12.49 -33.87 26.76
N ASP A 608 -11.62 -33.85 25.73
CA ASP A 608 -11.47 -34.93 24.74
C ASP A 608 -12.71 -35.28 23.88
N GLY A 609 -13.69 -34.36 23.76
CA GLY A 609 -14.89 -34.56 22.95
C GLY A 609 -14.89 -33.92 21.56
N GLY A 610 -13.76 -33.36 21.10
CA GLY A 610 -13.65 -32.74 19.76
C GLY A 610 -14.44 -31.44 19.59
N GLY A 611 -14.88 -30.81 20.69
CA GLY A 611 -15.58 -29.52 20.72
C GLY A 611 -15.98 -29.13 22.14
N ARG A 612 -16.46 -27.89 22.35
CA ARG A 612 -16.77 -27.37 23.71
C ARG A 612 -18.01 -27.98 24.36
N CYS A 613 -18.89 -28.60 23.57
CA CYS A 613 -20.20 -29.09 23.99
C CYS A 613 -20.32 -30.63 23.97
N ALA A 614 -19.19 -31.33 23.91
CA ALA A 614 -19.11 -32.77 24.14
C ALA A 614 -17.78 -33.12 24.81
N GLY A 615 -17.74 -34.18 25.59
CA GLY A 615 -16.51 -34.67 26.22
C GLY A 615 -16.71 -35.32 27.58
N ARG A 616 -15.61 -35.78 28.17
CA ARG A 616 -15.52 -36.25 29.56
C ARG A 616 -15.80 -35.10 30.50
N VAL A 617 -16.63 -35.33 31.51
CA VAL A 617 -17.04 -34.30 32.46
C VAL A 617 -16.01 -34.18 33.59
N GLU A 618 -15.39 -33.01 33.72
CA GLU A 618 -14.43 -32.72 34.78
C GLU A 618 -14.88 -31.50 35.60
N VAL A 619 -14.77 -31.63 36.92
CA VAL A 619 -15.12 -30.61 37.91
C VAL A 619 -13.88 -30.18 38.66
N TYR A 620 -13.73 -28.87 38.90
CA TYR A 620 -12.67 -28.32 39.72
C TYR A 620 -13.14 -28.21 41.17
N HIS A 621 -12.43 -28.87 42.10
CA HIS A 621 -12.70 -28.78 43.53
C HIS A 621 -11.39 -28.89 44.32
N GLU A 622 -11.29 -28.19 45.45
CA GLU A 622 -10.12 -28.18 46.35
C GLU A 622 -8.74 -28.03 45.67
N GLY A 623 -8.66 -27.21 44.62
CA GLY A 623 -7.38 -26.93 43.96
C GLY A 623 -7.03 -27.85 42.79
N SER A 624 -7.82 -28.90 42.51
CA SER A 624 -7.55 -29.85 41.43
C SER A 624 -8.79 -30.20 40.59
N TRP A 625 -8.55 -30.52 39.32
CA TRP A 625 -9.56 -31.08 38.42
C TRP A 625 -9.74 -32.56 38.71
N GLY A 626 -10.99 -33.02 38.69
CA GLY A 626 -11.33 -34.43 38.84
C GLY A 626 -12.60 -34.80 38.09
N THR A 627 -12.79 -36.08 37.83
CA THR A 627 -13.85 -36.61 36.96
C THR A 627 -15.13 -36.95 37.74
N ILE A 628 -16.20 -37.30 37.01
CA ILE A 628 -17.46 -37.80 37.57
C ILE A 628 -17.61 -39.27 37.16
N CYS A 629 -18.06 -40.14 38.06
CA CYS A 629 -18.36 -41.53 37.74
C CYS A 629 -19.66 -41.68 36.95
N ASP A 630 -19.72 -42.67 36.06
CA ASP A 630 -20.89 -43.02 35.26
C ASP A 630 -21.93 -43.90 35.98
N ASP A 631 -21.65 -44.33 37.21
CA ASP A 631 -22.61 -44.99 38.08
C ASP A 631 -23.81 -44.06 38.35
N SER A 632 -25.00 -44.53 37.98
CA SER A 632 -26.27 -43.79 37.93
C SER A 632 -26.32 -42.57 37.01
N TRP A 633 -25.30 -42.36 36.15
CA TRP A 633 -25.26 -41.24 35.20
C TRP A 633 -26.32 -41.34 34.11
N ASP A 634 -27.27 -40.40 34.09
CA ASP A 634 -28.39 -40.39 33.17
C ASP A 634 -28.53 -39.09 32.35
N LEU A 635 -29.56 -39.02 31.50
CA LEU A 635 -29.83 -37.84 30.67
C LEU A 635 -30.19 -36.60 31.47
N ASN A 636 -30.75 -36.72 32.68
CA ASN A 636 -31.06 -35.58 33.53
C ASN A 636 -29.77 -34.98 34.10
N ASP A 637 -28.81 -35.82 34.48
CA ASP A 637 -27.49 -35.39 34.94
C ASP A 637 -26.72 -34.67 33.83
N ALA A 638 -26.68 -35.30 32.67
CA ALA A 638 -26.14 -34.71 31.45
C ALA A 638 -26.86 -33.39 31.09
N HIS A 639 -28.18 -33.30 31.31
CA HIS A 639 -28.94 -32.09 31.02
C HIS A 639 -28.50 -30.93 31.91
N VAL A 640 -28.21 -31.18 33.19
CA VAL A 640 -27.65 -30.18 34.10
C VAL A 640 -26.29 -29.72 33.62
N VAL A 641 -25.41 -30.63 33.16
CA VAL A 641 -24.09 -30.27 32.59
C VAL A 641 -24.22 -29.41 31.33
N CYS A 642 -25.03 -29.83 30.36
CA CYS A 642 -25.24 -29.06 29.12
C CYS A 642 -25.84 -27.69 29.38
N LYS A 643 -26.78 -27.60 30.32
CA LYS A 643 -27.40 -26.35 30.75
C LYS A 643 -26.40 -25.46 31.49
N GLN A 644 -25.58 -26.02 32.38
CA GLN A 644 -24.55 -25.30 33.13
C GLN A 644 -23.49 -24.69 32.20
N LEU A 645 -23.15 -25.39 31.12
CA LEU A 645 -22.20 -24.93 30.09
C LEU A 645 -22.85 -24.10 28.97
N SER A 646 -24.15 -23.84 29.05
CA SER A 646 -24.93 -23.16 27.98
C SER A 646 -24.78 -23.81 26.60
N CYS A 647 -24.70 -25.15 26.56
CA CYS A 647 -24.60 -25.98 25.35
C CYS A 647 -25.95 -26.55 24.90
N GLY A 648 -27.06 -25.90 25.28
CA GLY A 648 -28.42 -26.36 25.01
C GLY A 648 -28.84 -27.54 25.90
N TRP A 649 -29.52 -28.54 25.33
CA TRP A 649 -30.00 -29.72 26.08
C TRP A 649 -29.10 -30.94 25.86
N ALA A 650 -29.07 -31.87 26.82
CA ALA A 650 -28.38 -33.14 26.66
C ALA A 650 -29.01 -34.00 25.55
N ILE A 651 -28.18 -34.45 24.61
CA ILE A 651 -28.53 -35.47 23.63
C ILE A 651 -28.19 -36.86 24.18
N ASN A 652 -27.02 -36.99 24.81
CA ASN A 652 -26.52 -38.27 25.29
C ASN A 652 -25.71 -38.12 26.58
N ALA A 653 -25.93 -39.04 27.50
CA ALA A 653 -25.14 -39.25 28.70
C ALA A 653 -24.25 -40.46 28.45
N THR A 654 -22.96 -40.23 28.18
CA THR A 654 -22.03 -41.31 27.81
C THR A 654 -21.32 -41.82 29.06
N GLY A 655 -21.26 -43.13 29.24
CA GLY A 655 -20.48 -43.77 30.31
C GLY A 655 -19.21 -44.44 29.80
N SER A 656 -18.55 -45.16 30.71
CA SER A 656 -17.46 -46.09 30.46
C SER A 656 -16.26 -45.46 29.75
N ALA A 657 -15.89 -44.23 30.17
CA ALA A 657 -14.78 -43.48 29.61
C ALA A 657 -14.86 -43.33 28.08
N HIS A 658 -16.06 -43.06 27.55
CA HIS A 658 -16.29 -42.92 26.10
C HIS A 658 -15.34 -41.92 25.41
N PHE A 659 -14.95 -40.86 26.11
CA PHE A 659 -14.01 -39.83 25.63
C PHE A 659 -12.56 -40.05 26.14
N GLY A 660 -12.24 -41.26 26.61
CA GLY A 660 -10.96 -41.59 27.24
C GLY A 660 -10.98 -41.41 28.75
N GLU A 661 -10.14 -42.19 29.44
CA GLU A 661 -9.95 -42.15 30.89
C GLU A 661 -9.33 -40.81 31.31
N GLY A 662 -9.87 -40.19 32.35
CA GLY A 662 -9.31 -38.99 32.96
C GLY A 662 -8.11 -39.30 33.84
N THR A 663 -7.61 -38.25 34.49
CA THR A 663 -6.48 -38.34 35.42
C THR A 663 -6.76 -37.53 36.67
N GLY A 664 -6.28 -37.97 37.83
CA GLY A 664 -6.46 -37.28 39.11
C GLY A 664 -7.60 -37.87 39.96
N PRO A 665 -8.22 -37.09 40.85
CA PRO A 665 -9.32 -37.58 41.69
C PRO A 665 -10.62 -37.78 40.89
N ILE A 666 -11.48 -38.72 41.31
CA ILE A 666 -12.88 -38.79 40.88
C ILE A 666 -13.69 -38.08 41.95
N TRP A 667 -14.31 -36.96 41.60
CA TRP A 667 -14.91 -36.06 42.58
C TRP A 667 -16.33 -36.43 42.98
N LEU A 668 -17.11 -36.93 42.03
CA LEU A 668 -18.54 -37.16 42.21
C LEU A 668 -18.92 -38.55 41.69
N ASP A 669 -19.83 -39.18 42.41
CA ASP A 669 -20.32 -40.53 42.17
C ASP A 669 -21.79 -40.63 42.57
N GLU A 670 -22.52 -41.51 41.90
CA GLU A 670 -23.97 -41.73 42.05
C GLU A 670 -24.75 -40.41 41.97
N ILE A 671 -24.45 -39.63 40.93
CA ILE A 671 -25.17 -38.39 40.66
C ILE A 671 -26.61 -38.74 40.30
N ASN A 672 -27.56 -38.04 40.91
CA ASN A 672 -28.99 -38.21 40.63
C ASN A 672 -29.69 -36.85 40.61
N CYS A 673 -29.57 -36.17 39.49
CA CYS A 673 -30.23 -34.89 39.21
C CYS A 673 -31.70 -35.10 38.81
N ASN A 674 -32.55 -34.13 39.15
CA ASN A 674 -33.91 -34.07 38.60
C ASN A 674 -33.99 -33.26 37.28
N GLY A 675 -32.85 -32.74 36.80
CA GLY A 675 -32.70 -31.97 35.57
C GLY A 675 -32.96 -30.46 35.71
N LYS A 676 -33.40 -29.99 36.89
CA LYS A 676 -33.71 -28.57 37.13
C LYS A 676 -32.59 -27.83 37.84
N GLU A 677 -31.63 -28.55 38.39
CA GLU A 677 -30.46 -28.01 39.07
C GLU A 677 -29.71 -27.01 38.18
N SER A 678 -28.99 -26.08 38.83
CA SER A 678 -28.20 -25.07 38.12
C SER A 678 -26.75 -25.50 37.92
N HIS A 679 -26.24 -26.37 38.79
CA HIS A 679 -24.88 -26.90 38.72
C HIS A 679 -24.88 -28.38 39.08
N ILE A 680 -23.98 -29.15 38.48
CA ILE A 680 -23.91 -30.62 38.65
C ILE A 680 -23.64 -31.04 40.10
N TRP A 681 -22.86 -30.25 40.85
CA TRP A 681 -22.57 -30.49 42.26
C TRP A 681 -23.71 -30.11 43.23
N GLN A 682 -24.83 -29.60 42.73
CA GLN A 682 -26.05 -29.40 43.52
C GLN A 682 -26.97 -30.63 43.49
N CYS A 683 -26.71 -31.56 42.57
CA CYS A 683 -27.44 -32.81 42.51
C CYS A 683 -27.09 -33.69 43.70
N HIS A 684 -28.00 -34.61 44.03
CA HIS A 684 -27.72 -35.60 45.06
C HIS A 684 -26.54 -36.49 44.61
N SER A 685 -25.56 -36.67 45.49
CA SER A 685 -24.36 -37.49 45.25
C SER A 685 -23.88 -38.13 46.57
N HIS A 686 -22.95 -39.08 46.49
CA HIS A 686 -22.32 -39.70 47.67
C HIS A 686 -21.33 -38.79 48.44
N GLY A 687 -21.18 -37.54 47.99
CA GLY A 687 -20.25 -36.54 48.54
C GLY A 687 -18.90 -36.51 47.83
N TRP A 688 -18.17 -35.41 48.00
CA TRP A 688 -16.92 -35.15 47.28
C TRP A 688 -15.83 -36.18 47.58
N GLY A 689 -15.22 -36.72 46.52
CA GLY A 689 -14.11 -37.67 46.60
C GLY A 689 -14.50 -39.04 47.19
N ARG A 690 -15.80 -39.30 47.37
CA ARG A 690 -16.32 -40.58 47.87
C ARG A 690 -16.92 -41.35 46.70
N HIS A 691 -16.15 -42.29 46.18
CA HIS A 691 -16.53 -43.13 45.06
C HIS A 691 -15.94 -44.55 45.21
N ASN A 692 -16.54 -45.52 44.53
CA ASN A 692 -15.95 -46.86 44.34
C ASN A 692 -15.44 -47.09 42.89
N CYS A 693 -15.59 -46.08 42.03
CA CYS A 693 -15.26 -46.14 40.61
C CYS A 693 -13.76 -46.02 40.30
N ARG A 694 -13.40 -46.40 39.07
CA ARG A 694 -12.09 -46.19 38.43
C ARG A 694 -12.27 -45.27 37.21
N HIS A 695 -11.19 -44.72 36.64
CA HIS A 695 -11.30 -43.84 35.46
C HIS A 695 -11.90 -44.50 34.20
N LYS A 696 -12.00 -45.83 34.17
CA LYS A 696 -12.79 -46.56 33.16
C LYS A 696 -14.27 -46.27 33.20
N GLU A 697 -14.74 -45.73 34.31
CA GLU A 697 -16.12 -45.37 34.62
C GLU A 697 -16.29 -43.84 34.57
N ASP A 698 -15.38 -43.10 33.93
CA ASP A 698 -15.54 -41.65 33.80
C ASP A 698 -16.71 -41.30 32.88
N ALA A 699 -17.62 -40.49 33.39
CA ALA A 699 -18.80 -39.99 32.71
C ALA A 699 -18.46 -38.91 31.68
N GLY A 700 -19.25 -38.88 30.61
CA GLY A 700 -19.17 -37.91 29.54
C GLY A 700 -20.56 -37.44 29.10
N VAL A 701 -20.59 -36.40 28.27
CA VAL A 701 -21.83 -35.83 27.75
C VAL A 701 -21.69 -35.43 26.28
N ILE A 702 -22.81 -35.46 25.56
CA ILE A 702 -22.98 -34.81 24.25
C ILE A 702 -24.21 -33.92 24.31
N CYS A 703 -24.02 -32.62 24.05
CA CYS A 703 -25.08 -31.60 24.11
C CYS A 703 -25.60 -31.21 22.72
N SER A 704 -26.78 -30.57 22.65
CA SER A 704 -27.48 -30.23 21.40
C SER A 704 -26.68 -29.34 20.46
N GLU A 705 -25.89 -28.44 21.04
CA GLU A 705 -25.02 -27.51 20.29
C GLU A 705 -23.66 -28.13 19.93
N PHE A 706 -23.46 -29.43 20.17
CA PHE A 706 -22.27 -30.11 19.67
C PHE A 706 -22.34 -30.26 18.15
N MET A 707 -21.37 -29.65 17.47
CA MET A 707 -21.16 -29.78 16.04
C MET A 707 -19.89 -30.57 15.79
N SER A 708 -19.97 -31.58 14.95
CA SER A 708 -18.82 -32.39 14.57
C SER A 708 -18.86 -32.69 13.08
N LEU A 709 -17.71 -33.00 12.51
CA LEU A 709 -17.58 -33.34 11.11
C LEU A 709 -16.78 -34.64 10.95
N ARG A 710 -17.15 -35.42 9.94
CA ARG A 710 -16.48 -36.69 9.64
C ARG A 710 -16.50 -37.00 8.15
N LEU A 711 -15.57 -37.85 7.75
CA LEU A 711 -15.59 -38.53 6.45
C LEU A 711 -15.97 -39.98 6.65
N ILE A 712 -17.03 -40.41 5.96
CA ILE A 712 -17.38 -41.83 5.88
C ILE A 712 -16.86 -42.39 4.57
N SER A 713 -15.85 -43.26 4.67
CA SER A 713 -15.41 -44.13 3.59
C SER A 713 -16.18 -45.46 3.60
N GLU A 714 -16.34 -46.07 2.44
CA GLU A 714 -16.97 -47.39 2.29
C GLU A 714 -15.98 -48.54 2.50
N ASN A 715 -14.68 -48.25 2.39
CA ASN A 715 -13.59 -49.15 2.72
C ASN A 715 -12.97 -48.67 4.04
N SER A 716 -13.09 -49.46 5.11
CA SER A 716 -12.76 -49.11 6.51
C SER A 716 -11.28 -48.80 6.82
N ARG A 717 -10.45 -48.53 5.80
CA ARG A 717 -9.01 -48.25 5.93
C ARG A 717 -8.59 -46.83 5.53
N GLU A 718 -9.46 -46.04 4.89
CA GLU A 718 -9.14 -44.66 4.50
C GLU A 718 -9.88 -43.66 5.38
N THR A 719 -9.15 -42.98 6.27
CA THR A 719 -9.70 -42.01 7.25
C THR A 719 -9.84 -40.59 6.70
N CYS A 720 -9.19 -40.29 5.57
CA CYS A 720 -9.11 -38.93 4.98
C CYS A 720 -9.71 -38.82 3.56
N ALA A 721 -10.57 -39.77 3.20
CA ALA A 721 -11.35 -39.75 1.97
C ALA A 721 -12.76 -40.30 2.24
N GLY A 722 -13.79 -39.66 1.70
CA GLY A 722 -15.16 -40.15 1.87
C GLY A 722 -16.23 -39.07 1.73
N ARG A 723 -17.46 -39.45 2.12
CA ARG A 723 -18.58 -38.53 2.16
C ARG A 723 -18.48 -37.60 3.36
N LEU A 724 -18.65 -36.30 3.13
CA LEU A 724 -18.67 -35.29 4.18
C LEU A 724 -20.01 -35.27 4.90
N GLU A 725 -19.98 -35.57 6.20
CA GLU A 725 -21.13 -35.49 7.09
C GLU A 725 -20.86 -34.55 8.26
N VAL A 726 -21.92 -33.86 8.69
CA VAL A 726 -21.94 -33.02 9.88
C VAL A 726 -22.93 -33.59 10.88
N PHE A 727 -22.51 -33.62 12.15
CA PHE A 727 -23.37 -33.89 13.28
C PHE A 727 -23.97 -32.58 13.77
N TYR A 728 -25.30 -32.51 13.78
CA TYR A 728 -26.02 -31.36 14.31
C TYR A 728 -27.36 -31.83 14.86
N ASN A 729 -27.75 -31.31 16.03
CA ASN A 729 -29.02 -31.62 16.68
C ASN A 729 -29.30 -33.14 16.79
N GLY A 730 -28.29 -33.89 17.23
CA GLY A 730 -28.41 -35.33 17.51
C GLY A 730 -28.37 -36.27 16.30
N ALA A 731 -28.18 -35.75 15.08
CA ALA A 731 -28.13 -36.60 13.89
C ALA A 731 -27.04 -36.17 12.90
N TRP A 732 -26.41 -37.17 12.29
CA TRP A 732 -25.53 -36.96 11.14
C TRP A 732 -26.35 -36.67 9.87
N GLY A 733 -25.92 -35.68 9.11
CA GLY A 733 -26.45 -35.38 7.79
C GLY A 733 -25.36 -34.92 6.84
N SER A 734 -25.60 -35.07 5.54
CA SER A 734 -24.64 -34.72 4.49
C SER A 734 -24.53 -33.20 4.29
N VAL A 735 -23.43 -32.80 3.63
CA VAL A 735 -23.17 -31.43 3.16
C VAL A 735 -23.33 -31.39 1.64
N GLY A 736 -24.06 -30.39 1.14
CA GLY A 736 -24.35 -30.22 -0.28
C GLY A 736 -23.16 -29.74 -1.11
N LYS A 737 -23.07 -30.24 -2.35
CA LYS A 737 -21.97 -29.99 -3.29
C LYS A 737 -22.03 -28.60 -3.93
N ASN A 738 -23.17 -27.91 -3.88
CA ASN A 738 -23.32 -26.64 -4.57
C ASN A 738 -22.35 -25.61 -3.98
N SER A 739 -21.68 -24.86 -4.86
CA SER A 739 -20.63 -23.88 -4.52
C SER A 739 -19.48 -24.41 -3.65
N MET A 740 -19.32 -25.73 -3.54
CA MET A 740 -18.20 -26.34 -2.84
C MET A 740 -16.93 -26.14 -3.67
N SER A 741 -15.91 -25.51 -3.09
CA SER A 741 -14.65 -25.20 -3.76
C SER A 741 -13.49 -26.01 -3.18
N PRO A 742 -12.38 -26.20 -3.91
CA PRO A 742 -11.15 -26.80 -3.34
C PRO A 742 -10.61 -26.05 -2.12
N ALA A 743 -10.87 -24.74 -2.01
CA ALA A 743 -10.52 -23.94 -0.84
C ALA A 743 -11.39 -24.32 0.38
N THR A 744 -12.71 -24.48 0.19
CA THR A 744 -13.64 -25.01 1.19
C THR A 744 -13.25 -26.41 1.62
N VAL A 745 -12.90 -27.29 0.68
CA VAL A 745 -12.41 -28.64 0.98
C VAL A 745 -11.10 -28.59 1.76
N GLY A 746 -10.19 -27.65 1.44
CA GLY A 746 -8.98 -27.41 2.21
C GLY A 746 -9.25 -27.06 3.68
N VAL A 747 -10.26 -26.23 3.98
CA VAL A 747 -10.70 -25.93 5.36
C VAL A 747 -11.18 -27.20 6.06
N VAL A 748 -12.03 -27.99 5.40
CA VAL A 748 -12.54 -29.26 5.95
C VAL A 748 -11.40 -30.23 6.23
N CYS A 749 -10.45 -30.37 5.31
CA CYS A 749 -9.29 -31.24 5.47
C CYS A 749 -8.37 -30.77 6.61
N ARG A 750 -8.23 -29.45 6.84
CA ARG A 750 -7.47 -28.91 7.98
C ARG A 750 -8.18 -29.20 9.29
N GLN A 751 -9.50 -28.96 9.34
CA GLN A 751 -10.30 -29.20 10.53
C GLN A 751 -10.39 -30.68 10.92
N LEU A 752 -10.33 -31.60 9.95
CA LEU A 752 -10.24 -33.05 10.19
C LEU A 752 -8.82 -33.52 10.55
N GLY A 753 -7.81 -32.64 10.50
CA GLY A 753 -6.41 -33.01 10.69
C GLY A 753 -5.80 -33.83 9.54
N CYS A 754 -6.47 -33.88 8.38
CA CYS A 754 -6.08 -34.70 7.24
C CYS A 754 -5.06 -34.02 6.31
N ALA A 755 -5.32 -32.78 5.86
CA ALA A 755 -4.47 -32.07 4.89
C ALA A 755 -4.76 -30.56 4.80
N ASP A 756 -3.95 -29.79 4.05
CA ASP A 756 -4.15 -28.34 3.82
C ASP A 756 -5.04 -28.06 2.61
N ARG A 757 -5.16 -29.07 1.74
CA ARG A 757 -5.89 -29.05 0.47
C ARG A 757 -6.55 -30.41 0.28
N GLY A 758 -7.65 -30.41 -0.45
CA GLY A 758 -8.31 -31.63 -0.89
C GLY A 758 -9.15 -31.34 -2.13
N ASP A 759 -9.54 -32.41 -2.79
CA ASP A 759 -10.28 -32.37 -4.03
C ASP A 759 -11.68 -32.95 -3.84
N ILE A 760 -12.61 -32.47 -4.67
CA ILE A 760 -13.99 -32.97 -4.70
C ILE A 760 -14.04 -34.20 -5.60
N SER A 761 -14.39 -35.35 -5.03
CA SER A 761 -14.48 -36.61 -5.75
C SER A 761 -15.82 -36.70 -6.50
N PRO A 762 -15.85 -37.29 -7.71
CA PRO A 762 -17.11 -37.55 -8.40
C PRO A 762 -17.97 -38.56 -7.62
N ALA A 763 -19.25 -38.25 -7.44
CA ALA A 763 -20.19 -39.11 -6.73
C ALA A 763 -20.33 -40.47 -7.45
N SER A 764 -20.23 -41.58 -6.69
CA SER A 764 -20.45 -42.92 -7.23
C SER A 764 -21.90 -43.09 -7.67
N SER A 765 -22.12 -43.49 -8.93
CA SER A 765 -23.42 -43.54 -9.60
C SER A 765 -24.34 -44.69 -9.15
N ASP A 766 -23.96 -45.46 -8.12
CA ASP A 766 -24.53 -46.79 -7.86
C ASP A 766 -25.42 -46.91 -6.61
N LYS A 767 -25.91 -45.78 -6.04
CA LYS A 767 -26.62 -45.83 -4.73
C LYS A 767 -27.95 -45.10 -4.72
N THR A 768 -29.00 -45.84 -4.36
CA THR A 768 -30.43 -45.54 -4.49
C THR A 768 -31.13 -45.12 -3.18
N VAL A 769 -30.40 -44.60 -2.18
CA VAL A 769 -31.01 -44.24 -0.89
C VAL A 769 -30.83 -42.75 -0.62
N SER A 770 -31.95 -42.01 -0.63
CA SER A 770 -32.02 -40.61 -0.20
C SER A 770 -31.67 -40.49 1.29
N ARG A 771 -30.73 -39.61 1.62
CA ARG A 771 -30.28 -39.37 3.01
C ARG A 771 -30.57 -37.93 3.44
N HIS A 772 -30.48 -37.69 4.74
CA HIS A 772 -30.69 -36.36 5.30
C HIS A 772 -29.46 -35.49 5.05
N MET A 773 -29.69 -34.29 4.52
CA MET A 773 -28.71 -33.21 4.35
C MET A 773 -29.04 -32.08 5.30
N TRP A 774 -28.02 -31.47 5.89
CA TRP A 774 -28.18 -30.35 6.82
C TRP A 774 -27.99 -28.98 6.17
N VAL A 775 -27.02 -28.87 5.27
CA VAL A 775 -26.53 -27.58 4.76
C VAL A 775 -26.00 -27.73 3.33
N ASP A 776 -26.09 -26.65 2.54
CA ASP A 776 -25.72 -26.58 1.12
C ASP A 776 -25.16 -25.18 0.79
N ASN A 777 -24.52 -24.98 -0.38
CA ASN A 777 -23.85 -23.73 -0.78
C ASN A 777 -22.74 -23.27 0.18
N VAL A 778 -21.95 -24.19 0.72
CA VAL A 778 -20.90 -23.86 1.70
C VAL A 778 -19.66 -23.31 1.00
N GLN A 779 -19.29 -22.07 1.32
CA GLN A 779 -18.19 -21.35 0.66
C GLN A 779 -17.21 -20.82 1.70
N CYS A 780 -15.99 -21.35 1.73
CA CYS A 780 -14.92 -20.80 2.56
C CYS A 780 -13.93 -20.01 1.69
N PRO A 781 -13.87 -18.67 1.79
CA PRO A 781 -12.77 -17.90 1.21
C PRO A 781 -11.45 -18.16 1.97
N LYS A 782 -10.32 -17.57 1.56
CA LYS A 782 -9.09 -17.64 2.36
C LYS A 782 -9.30 -16.85 3.66
N GLY A 783 -9.23 -17.50 4.83
CA GLY A 783 -9.40 -16.82 6.12
C GLY A 783 -9.95 -17.66 7.27
N PRO A 784 -11.04 -18.44 7.11
CA PRO A 784 -11.57 -19.25 8.19
C PRO A 784 -10.79 -20.56 8.34
N ASP A 785 -10.50 -20.94 9.59
CA ASP A 785 -9.83 -22.20 9.94
C ASP A 785 -10.81 -23.36 10.15
N THR A 786 -12.12 -23.08 10.17
CA THR A 786 -13.17 -24.09 10.36
C THR A 786 -14.33 -23.91 9.39
N LEU A 787 -14.98 -25.02 9.01
CA LEU A 787 -16.17 -25.07 8.15
C LEU A 787 -17.33 -24.23 8.72
N TRP A 788 -17.37 -24.06 10.04
CA TRP A 788 -18.43 -23.35 10.75
C TRP A 788 -18.44 -21.84 10.48
N GLN A 789 -17.29 -21.28 10.08
CA GLN A 789 -17.13 -19.85 9.78
C GLN A 789 -17.43 -19.53 8.31
N CYS A 790 -17.84 -20.53 7.52
CA CYS A 790 -18.03 -20.38 6.09
C CYS A 790 -19.50 -20.04 5.76
N PRO A 791 -19.76 -19.02 4.92
CA PRO A 791 -21.07 -18.75 4.36
C PRO A 791 -21.75 -20.01 3.83
N SER A 792 -23.03 -20.19 4.15
CA SER A 792 -23.82 -21.34 3.74
C SER A 792 -25.32 -21.04 3.68
N SER A 793 -26.08 -21.95 3.08
CA SER A 793 -27.56 -21.91 3.12
C SER A 793 -28.08 -22.19 4.54
N PRO A 794 -29.30 -21.75 4.89
CA PRO A 794 -29.90 -22.04 6.21
C PRO A 794 -29.96 -23.54 6.52
N TRP A 795 -29.62 -23.90 7.77
CA TRP A 795 -29.54 -25.29 8.22
C TRP A 795 -30.93 -25.87 8.38
N LYS A 796 -31.29 -26.80 7.49
CA LYS A 796 -32.60 -27.44 7.48
C LYS A 796 -32.43 -28.89 7.09
N LYS A 797 -32.93 -29.78 7.95
CA LYS A 797 -32.97 -31.22 7.66
C LYS A 797 -33.86 -31.44 6.43
N ARG A 798 -33.25 -31.76 5.29
CA ARG A 798 -33.97 -32.12 4.06
C ARG A 798 -33.48 -33.45 3.53
N LEU A 799 -34.32 -34.16 2.78
CA LEU A 799 -33.89 -35.32 2.01
C LEU A 799 -33.13 -34.83 0.77
N ALA A 800 -31.90 -35.27 0.60
CA ALA A 800 -31.09 -34.96 -0.57
C ALA A 800 -30.94 -36.17 -1.48
N SER A 801 -30.81 -35.90 -2.78
CA SER A 801 -30.44 -36.89 -3.76
C SER A 801 -28.93 -37.23 -3.65
N PRO A 802 -28.51 -38.46 -3.97
CA PRO A 802 -27.10 -38.85 -3.94
C PRO A 802 -26.17 -37.96 -4.77
N SER A 803 -26.69 -37.32 -5.83
CA SER A 803 -25.95 -36.39 -6.69
C SER A 803 -25.66 -35.03 -6.07
N GLU A 804 -26.40 -34.66 -5.02
CA GLU A 804 -26.20 -33.41 -4.29
C GLU A 804 -25.17 -33.56 -3.15
N GLU A 805 -24.78 -34.79 -2.79
CA GLU A 805 -23.85 -35.05 -1.68
C GLU A 805 -22.41 -34.69 -2.05
N THR A 806 -21.68 -34.10 -1.10
CA THR A 806 -20.26 -33.81 -1.26
C THR A 806 -19.40 -35.00 -0.86
N TRP A 807 -18.59 -35.46 -1.81
CA TRP A 807 -17.52 -36.42 -1.59
C TRP A 807 -16.19 -35.72 -1.73
N ILE A 808 -15.29 -35.92 -0.76
CA ILE A 808 -13.97 -35.28 -0.76
C ILE A 808 -12.86 -36.29 -0.54
N THR A 809 -11.70 -35.99 -1.09
CA THR A 809 -10.44 -36.68 -0.82
C THR A 809 -9.41 -35.64 -0.40
N CYS A 810 -8.88 -35.75 0.82
CA CYS A 810 -7.80 -34.89 1.28
C CYS A 810 -6.47 -35.34 0.68
N ALA A 811 -5.62 -34.40 0.27
CA ALA A 811 -4.34 -34.73 -0.36
C ALA A 811 -3.34 -35.26 0.68
N ASN A 812 -2.72 -36.42 0.42
CA ASN A 812 -1.69 -37.01 1.29
C ASN A 812 -0.49 -36.04 1.46
N LYS A 813 -0.01 -35.82 2.68
CA LYS A 813 1.03 -34.80 2.96
C LYS A 813 2.43 -35.37 3.19
N ILE A 814 3.18 -35.50 2.11
CA ILE A 814 4.64 -35.53 2.10
C ILE A 814 5.12 -34.44 1.12
N ARG A 815 6.15 -33.67 1.49
CA ARG A 815 6.75 -32.64 0.62
C ARG A 815 8.27 -32.69 0.71
N LEU A 816 8.93 -32.20 -0.34
CA LEU A 816 10.36 -31.95 -0.34
C LEU A 816 10.62 -30.45 -0.23
N GLN A 817 11.55 -30.05 0.63
CA GLN A 817 11.93 -28.65 0.86
C GLN A 817 13.43 -28.42 0.63
N GLU A 818 13.78 -27.19 0.27
CA GLU A 818 15.18 -26.74 0.06
C GLU A 818 15.97 -27.51 -1.03
N GLY A 819 15.30 -28.31 -1.86
CA GLY A 819 15.90 -28.97 -3.01
C GLY A 819 15.85 -28.11 -4.28
N ASN A 820 16.77 -28.39 -5.20
CA ASN A 820 16.89 -27.67 -6.46
C ASN A 820 15.79 -28.03 -7.46
N THR A 821 15.01 -29.08 -7.19
CA THR A 821 13.90 -29.54 -8.03
C THR A 821 12.70 -29.96 -7.19
N ASN A 822 11.52 -30.08 -7.82
CA ASN A 822 10.31 -30.53 -7.12
C ASN A 822 10.32 -32.02 -6.72
N CYS A 823 11.42 -32.72 -7.04
CA CYS A 823 11.67 -34.14 -6.81
C CYS A 823 13.01 -34.39 -6.09
N SER A 824 13.56 -33.36 -5.45
CA SER A 824 14.73 -33.44 -4.55
C SER A 824 14.50 -32.53 -3.34
N GLY A 825 15.05 -32.88 -2.18
CA GLY A 825 15.00 -32.04 -0.98
C GLY A 825 14.80 -32.80 0.34
N ARG A 826 14.75 -32.05 1.44
CA ARG A 826 14.45 -32.55 2.79
C ARG A 826 13.01 -33.06 2.86
N VAL A 827 12.82 -34.24 3.46
CA VAL A 827 11.49 -34.86 3.59
C VAL A 827 10.74 -34.27 4.77
N GLU A 828 9.62 -33.62 4.48
CA GLU A 828 8.71 -33.09 5.48
C GLU A 828 7.33 -33.73 5.35
N ILE A 829 6.76 -34.08 6.49
CA ILE A 829 5.47 -34.75 6.61
C ILE A 829 4.57 -33.95 7.55
N TRP A 830 3.26 -34.08 7.37
CA TRP A 830 2.31 -33.38 8.22
C TRP A 830 1.51 -34.34 9.06
N TYR A 831 1.54 -34.06 10.36
CA TYR A 831 0.84 -34.84 11.36
C TYR A 831 0.50 -33.94 12.54
N GLY A 832 -0.61 -34.19 13.24
CA GLY A 832 -0.98 -33.43 14.44
C GLY A 832 -1.23 -31.92 14.21
N GLY A 833 -1.53 -31.49 12.98
CA GLY A 833 -1.79 -30.08 12.67
C GLY A 833 -0.54 -29.21 12.39
N SER A 834 0.64 -29.81 12.27
CA SER A 834 1.87 -29.09 11.88
C SER A 834 2.78 -29.89 10.95
N TRP A 835 3.61 -29.20 10.15
CA TRP A 835 4.70 -29.82 9.41
C TRP A 835 5.80 -30.26 10.38
N GLY A 836 6.43 -31.38 10.08
CA GLY A 836 7.57 -31.90 10.82
C GLY A 836 8.46 -32.76 9.93
N THR A 837 9.67 -33.05 10.39
CA THR A 837 10.70 -33.74 9.61
C THR A 837 10.73 -35.25 9.91
N VAL A 838 11.49 -35.98 9.11
CA VAL A 838 11.76 -37.41 9.28
C VAL A 838 13.22 -37.58 9.69
N CYS A 839 13.50 -38.39 10.69
CA CYS A 839 14.87 -38.68 11.11
C CYS A 839 15.57 -39.64 10.13
N ASP A 840 16.86 -39.42 9.91
CA ASP A 840 17.71 -40.21 9.02
C ASP A 840 18.27 -41.51 9.65
N ASP A 841 17.94 -41.75 10.92
CA ASP A 841 18.19 -43.01 11.60
C ASP A 841 17.49 -44.17 10.89
N SER A 842 18.29 -45.14 10.43
CA SER A 842 17.87 -46.24 9.55
C SER A 842 17.39 -45.83 8.14
N TRP A 843 17.42 -44.54 7.77
CA TRP A 843 16.97 -44.06 6.46
C TRP A 843 17.83 -44.61 5.33
N ASP A 844 17.21 -45.32 4.38
CA ASP A 844 17.89 -45.94 3.25
C ASP A 844 17.19 -45.70 1.90
N LEU A 845 17.73 -46.31 0.84
CA LEU A 845 17.23 -46.11 -0.52
C LEU A 845 15.83 -46.71 -0.71
N GLU A 846 15.43 -47.71 0.07
CA GLU A 846 14.09 -48.30 0.01
C GLU A 846 13.05 -47.36 0.66
N ASP A 847 13.43 -46.65 1.73
CA ASP A 847 12.62 -45.57 2.29
C ASP A 847 12.45 -44.42 1.28
N ALA A 848 13.56 -43.99 0.67
CA ALA A 848 13.54 -42.98 -0.37
C ALA A 848 12.70 -43.41 -1.59
N GLN A 849 12.72 -44.69 -1.95
CA GLN A 849 11.94 -45.25 -3.05
C GLN A 849 10.43 -45.16 -2.79
N VAL A 850 9.99 -45.35 -1.54
CA VAL A 850 8.59 -45.13 -1.15
C VAL A 850 8.24 -43.65 -1.26
N VAL A 851 9.09 -42.73 -0.81
CA VAL A 851 8.87 -41.28 -0.92
C VAL A 851 8.79 -40.83 -2.38
N CYS A 852 9.76 -41.21 -3.21
CA CYS A 852 9.81 -40.85 -4.63
C CYS A 852 8.62 -41.40 -5.41
N ARG A 853 8.16 -42.62 -5.08
CA ARG A 853 6.93 -43.20 -5.65
C ARG A 853 5.70 -42.45 -5.17
N GLN A 854 5.59 -42.15 -3.88
CA GLN A 854 4.46 -41.46 -3.28
C GLN A 854 4.29 -40.04 -3.84
N LEU A 855 5.40 -39.36 -4.17
CA LEU A 855 5.42 -38.04 -4.83
C LEU A 855 5.25 -38.09 -6.36
N GLY A 856 5.25 -39.29 -6.96
CA GLY A 856 5.17 -39.45 -8.41
C GLY A 856 6.44 -38.99 -9.16
N CYS A 857 7.58 -38.96 -8.49
CA CYS A 857 8.86 -38.46 -8.97
C CYS A 857 9.76 -39.53 -9.62
N GLY A 858 9.27 -40.77 -9.76
CA GLY A 858 10.01 -41.88 -10.36
C GLY A 858 10.72 -42.75 -9.32
N SER A 859 11.90 -43.26 -9.69
CA SER A 859 12.76 -44.07 -8.82
C SER A 859 13.62 -43.19 -7.92
N ALA A 860 13.93 -43.65 -6.71
CA ALA A 860 14.90 -42.99 -5.84
C ALA A 860 16.31 -43.11 -6.43
N LEU A 861 17.03 -41.99 -6.46
CA LEU A 861 18.44 -41.93 -6.84
C LEU A 861 19.33 -41.85 -5.59
N GLU A 862 18.86 -41.17 -4.55
CA GLU A 862 19.62 -40.94 -3.32
C GLU A 862 18.71 -40.82 -2.09
N ALA A 863 19.19 -41.35 -0.97
CA ALA A 863 18.64 -41.16 0.37
C ALA A 863 19.61 -40.27 1.17
N GLY A 864 19.33 -38.98 1.23
CA GLY A 864 20.16 -37.99 1.92
C GLY A 864 20.02 -38.08 3.43
N LYS A 865 21.15 -37.86 4.12
CA LYS A 865 21.32 -37.94 5.58
C LYS A 865 21.91 -36.63 6.10
N GLU A 866 22.00 -36.49 7.42
CA GLU A 866 22.65 -35.39 8.11
C GLU A 866 22.18 -34.01 7.64
N ALA A 867 20.86 -33.85 7.40
CA ALA A 867 20.27 -32.63 6.90
C ALA A 867 20.91 -32.13 5.58
N ALA A 868 21.09 -33.02 4.60
CA ALA A 868 21.71 -32.74 3.30
C ALA A 868 21.14 -31.51 2.55
N PHE A 869 19.88 -31.15 2.79
CA PHE A 869 19.21 -29.97 2.22
C PHE A 869 18.88 -28.92 3.30
N GLY A 870 19.73 -28.82 4.32
CA GLY A 870 19.55 -27.94 5.46
C GLY A 870 18.60 -28.52 6.51
N GLN A 871 18.76 -28.03 7.74
CA GLN A 871 17.95 -28.44 8.89
C GLN A 871 16.54 -27.88 8.79
N GLY A 872 15.55 -28.71 9.10
CA GLY A 872 14.16 -28.31 9.22
C GLY A 872 13.86 -27.62 10.55
N THR A 873 12.58 -27.34 10.76
CA THR A 873 12.06 -26.70 11.98
C THR A 873 10.76 -27.39 12.41
N GLY A 874 10.51 -27.43 13.72
CA GLY A 874 9.29 -28.03 14.27
C GLY A 874 9.51 -29.46 14.80
N PRO A 875 8.44 -30.26 14.98
CA PRO A 875 8.55 -31.62 15.50
C PRO A 875 9.21 -32.57 14.49
N ILE A 876 9.93 -33.59 14.99
CA ILE A 876 10.39 -34.73 14.18
C ILE A 876 9.36 -35.84 14.34
N TRP A 877 8.61 -36.12 13.28
CA TRP A 877 7.40 -36.94 13.36
C TRP A 877 7.68 -38.43 13.24
N LEU A 878 8.64 -38.83 12.41
CA LEU A 878 9.00 -40.24 12.19
C LEU A 878 10.49 -40.47 12.48
N ASN A 879 10.77 -41.63 13.08
CA ASN A 879 12.10 -42.10 13.41
C ASN A 879 12.19 -43.63 13.20
N GLU A 880 13.38 -44.12 12.83
CA GLU A 880 13.69 -45.51 12.50
C GLU A 880 12.77 -46.09 11.42
N VAL A 881 12.56 -45.34 10.34
CA VAL A 881 11.74 -45.80 9.19
C VAL A 881 12.48 -46.96 8.49
N LYS A 882 11.76 -48.05 8.21
CA LYS A 882 12.32 -49.28 7.60
C LYS A 882 11.37 -49.86 6.54
N CYS A 883 11.22 -49.17 5.43
CA CYS A 883 10.46 -49.61 4.28
C CYS A 883 11.11 -50.81 3.58
N LYS A 884 10.32 -51.57 2.82
CA LYS A 884 10.76 -52.61 1.88
C LYS A 884 10.85 -52.13 0.44
N GLY A 885 10.47 -50.87 0.18
CA GLY A 885 10.50 -50.23 -1.13
C GLY A 885 9.26 -50.46 -1.99
N ASN A 886 8.30 -51.29 -1.55
CA ASN A 886 7.07 -51.60 -2.30
C ASN A 886 5.78 -51.05 -1.67
N GLU A 887 5.90 -50.37 -0.53
CA GLU A 887 4.83 -49.74 0.21
C GLU A 887 4.20 -48.55 -0.53
N THR A 888 2.88 -48.42 -0.48
CA THR A 888 2.19 -47.31 -1.16
C THR A 888 2.49 -45.95 -0.55
N SER A 889 2.80 -45.91 0.74
CA SER A 889 3.12 -44.68 1.45
C SER A 889 4.14 -44.89 2.57
N LEU A 890 4.84 -43.83 2.94
CA LEU A 890 5.83 -43.82 4.02
C LEU A 890 5.25 -44.23 5.38
N TRP A 891 3.94 -43.99 5.62
CA TRP A 891 3.25 -44.40 6.84
C TRP A 891 2.98 -45.91 6.94
N ASP A 892 3.03 -46.61 5.80
CA ASP A 892 2.84 -48.06 5.76
C ASP A 892 4.12 -48.80 6.18
N CYS A 893 5.24 -48.06 6.30
CA CYS A 893 6.52 -48.60 6.71
C CYS A 893 6.59 -48.73 8.24
N PRO A 894 7.21 -49.80 8.76
CA PRO A 894 7.56 -49.89 10.18
C PRO A 894 8.40 -48.69 10.63
N ALA A 895 7.96 -48.01 11.70
CA ALA A 895 8.63 -46.87 12.33
C ALA A 895 8.29 -46.81 13.84
N ARG A 896 8.97 -45.97 14.61
CA ARG A 896 8.60 -45.66 16.01
C ARG A 896 7.27 -44.89 16.09
N SER A 897 6.69 -44.83 17.29
CA SER A 897 5.48 -44.05 17.55
C SER A 897 5.67 -42.58 17.19
N TRP A 898 4.67 -42.00 16.52
CA TRP A 898 4.70 -40.63 16.04
C TRP A 898 5.06 -39.61 17.11
N GLY A 899 5.96 -38.69 16.78
CA GLY A 899 6.40 -37.61 17.67
C GLY A 899 7.35 -38.04 18.80
N HIS A 900 7.69 -39.32 18.89
CA HIS A 900 8.73 -39.83 19.78
C HIS A 900 10.03 -40.06 19.00
N SER A 901 10.91 -39.06 19.03
CA SER A 901 12.23 -39.09 18.40
C SER A 901 13.30 -38.66 19.39
N ASP A 902 14.44 -39.35 19.37
CA ASP A 902 15.69 -38.97 20.04
C ASP A 902 16.64 -38.19 19.12
N CYS A 903 16.23 -37.95 17.87
CA CYS A 903 17.00 -37.19 16.88
C CYS A 903 16.86 -35.67 17.06
N GLY A 904 17.84 -34.92 16.54
CA GLY A 904 17.74 -33.47 16.32
C GLY A 904 17.66 -33.13 14.83
N HIS A 905 17.39 -31.88 14.46
CA HIS A 905 17.26 -31.49 13.04
C HIS A 905 18.53 -31.60 12.21
N LYS A 906 19.70 -31.81 12.84
CA LYS A 906 20.93 -32.21 12.15
C LYS A 906 20.82 -33.59 11.49
N GLU A 907 19.84 -34.39 11.89
CA GLU A 907 19.56 -35.76 11.44
C GLU A 907 18.31 -35.79 10.56
N ASP A 908 17.95 -34.67 9.91
CA ASP A 908 16.79 -34.64 9.02
C ASP A 908 17.08 -35.38 7.71
N ALA A 909 16.21 -36.32 7.36
CA ALA A 909 16.28 -37.14 6.17
C ALA A 909 15.88 -36.36 4.90
N ALA A 910 16.52 -36.72 3.79
CA ALA A 910 16.28 -36.13 2.48
C ALA A 910 16.22 -37.19 1.37
N VAL A 911 15.73 -36.80 0.18
CA VAL A 911 15.72 -37.66 -1.00
C VAL A 911 16.04 -36.91 -2.29
N THR A 912 16.58 -37.63 -3.27
CA THR A 912 16.71 -37.18 -4.66
C THR A 912 16.10 -38.26 -5.56
N CYS A 913 15.15 -37.91 -6.43
CA CYS A 913 14.44 -38.83 -7.31
C CYS A 913 14.81 -38.64 -8.80
N SER A 914 14.45 -39.60 -9.67
CA SER A 914 14.88 -39.66 -11.07
C SER A 914 14.14 -38.77 -12.07
N GLU A 915 13.11 -38.05 -11.63
CA GLU A 915 12.27 -37.15 -12.46
C GLU A 915 11.70 -37.82 -13.71
N ILE A 916 10.51 -38.39 -13.60
CA ILE A 916 9.76 -38.81 -14.79
C ILE A 916 9.30 -37.57 -15.55
N ALA A 917 9.92 -37.30 -16.70
CA ALA A 917 9.36 -36.37 -17.69
C ALA A 917 7.93 -36.81 -18.03
N LYS A 918 6.92 -36.05 -17.58
CA LYS A 918 5.52 -36.22 -17.99
C LYS A 918 5.38 -35.91 -19.49
N SER A 919 5.73 -36.86 -20.33
CA SER A 919 5.33 -36.92 -21.73
C SER A 919 4.45 -38.15 -21.96
N ARG A 920 3.31 -38.22 -21.27
CA ARG A 920 2.13 -38.99 -21.70
C ARG A 920 0.96 -38.76 -20.74
N GLU A 921 0.22 -37.69 -20.98
CA GLU A 921 -1.25 -37.61 -20.88
C GLU A 921 -1.71 -36.19 -21.24
N SER A 922 -1.62 -35.84 -22.52
CA SER A 922 -2.54 -34.87 -23.16
C SER A 922 -2.90 -35.35 -24.56
N LEU A 923 -3.23 -36.64 -24.67
CA LEU A 923 -3.72 -37.25 -25.90
C LEU A 923 -5.07 -37.90 -25.61
N HIS A 924 -6.05 -37.07 -25.23
CA HIS A 924 -7.40 -37.11 -25.78
C HIS A 924 -8.23 -35.93 -25.25
N ALA A 925 -8.95 -35.29 -26.18
CA ALA A 925 -10.00 -34.27 -26.00
C ALA A 925 -9.60 -32.79 -25.84
N THR A 926 -9.12 -32.18 -26.93
CA THR A 926 -9.86 -31.06 -27.57
C THR A 926 -9.79 -31.20 -29.08
N GLY A 927 -10.71 -31.99 -29.62
CA GLY A 927 -11.10 -31.86 -31.02
C GLY A 927 -11.90 -30.58 -31.20
N ARG A 928 -11.41 -29.73 -32.12
CA ARG A 928 -12.03 -28.52 -32.74
C ARG A 928 -11.28 -27.21 -32.46
N SER A 929 -10.02 -27.13 -32.89
CA SER A 929 -9.47 -25.85 -33.39
C SER A 929 -8.20 -25.99 -34.27
N SER A 930 -7.96 -27.15 -34.91
CA SER A 930 -6.81 -27.34 -35.84
C SER A 930 -7.18 -27.74 -37.27
N PHE A 931 -8.48 -27.87 -37.60
CA PHE A 931 -8.89 -28.26 -38.96
C PHE A 931 -8.85 -27.12 -39.99
N VAL A 932 -8.86 -25.86 -39.56
CA VAL A 932 -8.82 -24.71 -40.50
C VAL A 932 -7.37 -24.35 -40.88
N ALA A 933 -6.43 -24.40 -39.94
CA ALA A 933 -5.02 -24.12 -40.21
C ALA A 933 -4.34 -25.21 -41.06
N LEU A 934 -4.67 -26.49 -40.83
CA LEU A 934 -4.16 -27.62 -41.64
C LEU A 934 -4.81 -27.70 -43.02
N ALA A 935 -6.06 -27.25 -43.19
CA ALA A 935 -6.68 -27.13 -44.50
C ALA A 935 -6.03 -26.01 -45.34
N ILE A 936 -5.71 -24.86 -44.72
CA ILE A 936 -5.02 -23.74 -45.39
C ILE A 936 -3.58 -24.13 -45.74
N PHE A 937 -2.83 -24.73 -44.82
CA PHE A 937 -1.48 -25.25 -45.12
C PHE A 937 -1.50 -26.38 -46.14
N GLY A 938 -2.51 -27.25 -46.13
CA GLY A 938 -2.71 -28.31 -47.10
C GLY A 938 -3.04 -27.79 -48.50
N VAL A 939 -3.89 -26.76 -48.62
CA VAL A 939 -4.20 -26.09 -49.89
C VAL A 939 -2.97 -25.35 -50.42
N ILE A 940 -2.19 -24.69 -49.55
CA ILE A 940 -0.94 -24.02 -49.93
C ILE A 940 0.12 -25.04 -50.37
N LEU A 941 0.29 -26.16 -49.67
CA LEU A 941 1.19 -27.24 -50.07
C LEU A 941 0.76 -27.91 -51.38
N LEU A 942 -0.55 -28.11 -51.60
CA LEU A 942 -1.08 -28.64 -52.85
C LEU A 942 -0.89 -27.66 -54.01
N ALA A 943 -1.09 -26.36 -53.78
CA ALA A 943 -0.84 -25.30 -54.77
C ALA A 943 0.65 -25.18 -55.10
N CYS A 944 1.54 -25.29 -54.11
CA CYS A 944 2.99 -25.33 -54.30
C CYS A 944 3.45 -26.60 -55.05
N LEU A 945 2.85 -27.76 -54.79
CA LEU A 945 3.13 -29.01 -55.51
C LEU A 945 2.62 -28.98 -56.95
N ILE A 946 1.43 -28.42 -57.20
CA ILE A 946 0.91 -28.21 -58.56
C ILE A 946 1.78 -27.18 -59.30
N ALA A 947 2.19 -26.09 -58.66
CA ALA A 947 3.11 -25.11 -59.25
C ALA A 947 4.50 -25.73 -59.53
N PHE A 948 5.01 -26.61 -58.68
CA PHE A 948 6.26 -27.35 -58.90
C PHE A 948 6.13 -28.40 -60.02
N LEU A 949 4.97 -29.06 -60.16
CA LEU A 949 4.69 -29.97 -61.27
C LEU A 949 4.51 -29.24 -62.60
N ILE A 950 3.85 -28.07 -62.60
CA ILE A 950 3.78 -27.18 -63.78
C ILE A 950 5.17 -26.61 -64.10
N TRP A 951 5.97 -26.26 -63.09
CA TRP A 951 7.34 -25.78 -63.27
C TRP A 951 8.25 -26.88 -63.83
N THR A 952 8.14 -28.13 -63.37
CA THR A 952 8.93 -29.25 -63.89
C THR A 952 8.48 -29.70 -65.28
N GLN A 953 7.18 -29.63 -65.61
CA GLN A 953 6.68 -29.83 -66.97
C GLN A 953 7.12 -28.69 -67.92
N LYS A 954 7.09 -27.44 -67.46
CA LYS A 954 7.56 -26.26 -68.22
C LYS A 954 9.09 -26.20 -68.33
N ARG A 955 9.83 -26.76 -67.37
CA ARG A 955 11.30 -26.93 -67.39
C ARG A 955 11.72 -28.07 -68.30
N ARG A 956 10.92 -29.13 -68.46
CA ARG A 956 11.10 -30.16 -69.51
C ARG A 956 10.76 -29.67 -70.92
N GLN A 957 9.86 -28.68 -71.08
CA GLN A 957 9.59 -28.03 -72.38
C GLN A 957 10.57 -26.89 -72.74
N ARG A 958 11.24 -26.26 -71.76
CA ARG A 958 12.30 -25.26 -72.01
C ARG A 958 13.69 -25.85 -72.22
N GLN A 959 13.92 -27.13 -71.93
CA GLN A 959 15.20 -27.82 -72.21
C GLN A 959 15.39 -28.30 -73.67
N ARG A 960 14.54 -27.86 -74.61
CA ARG A 960 14.67 -28.15 -76.05
C ARG A 960 14.98 -26.94 -76.93
N LEU A 961 15.16 -25.75 -76.35
CA LEU A 961 15.62 -24.56 -77.06
C LEU A 961 16.59 -23.78 -76.17
N SER A 962 17.58 -23.17 -76.81
CA SER A 962 18.69 -22.37 -76.24
C SER A 962 19.89 -23.15 -75.70
N VAL A 963 20.51 -23.89 -76.63
CA VAL A 963 21.97 -23.90 -76.79
C VAL A 963 22.45 -22.46 -77.00
N PHE A 964 23.63 -22.15 -76.46
CA PHE A 964 24.58 -21.07 -76.80
C PHE A 964 24.89 -20.00 -75.72
N SER A 965 26.19 -19.98 -75.38
CA SER A 965 27.03 -18.87 -74.93
C SER A 965 27.30 -18.71 -73.41
N GLY A 966 28.49 -19.17 -72.99
CA GLY A 966 29.27 -18.60 -71.85
C GLY A 966 29.98 -17.30 -72.26
N GLY A 967 30.98 -16.73 -71.57
CA GLY A 967 31.58 -16.86 -70.21
C GLY A 967 31.63 -15.43 -69.59
N GLU A 968 32.41 -15.01 -68.59
CA GLU A 968 33.63 -15.48 -67.89
C GLU A 968 33.95 -14.51 -66.70
N ASN A 969 34.68 -14.98 -65.67
CA ASN A 969 35.55 -14.26 -64.67
C ASN A 969 34.93 -13.39 -63.53
N SER A 970 35.46 -13.27 -62.28
CA SER A 970 36.51 -13.95 -61.47
C SER A 970 36.61 -13.31 -60.04
N VAL A 971 37.27 -14.00 -59.08
CA VAL A 971 38.04 -13.54 -57.87
C VAL A 971 37.42 -13.44 -56.43
N HIS A 972 37.83 -14.40 -55.59
CA HIS A 972 38.37 -14.43 -54.19
C HIS A 972 37.85 -13.61 -52.96
N GLN A 973 37.49 -14.39 -51.90
CA GLN A 973 38.02 -14.50 -50.50
C GLN A 973 37.79 -13.49 -49.32
N ILE A 974 37.52 -14.12 -48.14
CA ILE A 974 37.91 -13.81 -46.72
C ILE A 974 37.06 -12.73 -45.99
N GLN A 975 36.56 -12.86 -44.74
CA GLN A 975 37.23 -13.14 -43.45
C GLN A 975 36.28 -13.55 -42.29
N TYR A 976 36.89 -14.01 -41.18
CA TYR A 976 36.34 -14.64 -39.96
C TYR A 976 36.64 -13.80 -38.70
N ARG A 977 35.78 -13.94 -37.67
CA ARG A 977 35.96 -13.86 -36.19
C ARG A 977 36.65 -12.67 -35.48
N GLU A 978 35.97 -12.20 -34.42
CA GLU A 978 36.51 -11.49 -33.26
C GLU A 978 36.44 -12.37 -31.99
N MET A 979 37.30 -12.05 -31.01
CA MET A 979 37.23 -12.50 -29.62
C MET A 979 37.86 -11.45 -28.67
N ASN A 980 37.06 -11.06 -27.66
CA ASN A 980 37.37 -10.66 -26.28
C ASN A 980 38.13 -9.35 -25.88
N SER A 981 37.36 -8.51 -25.17
CA SER A 981 37.46 -8.11 -23.74
C SER A 981 38.20 -6.84 -23.27
N CYS A 982 37.42 -6.03 -22.53
CA CYS A 982 37.66 -5.33 -21.23
C CYS A 982 38.59 -4.10 -21.07
N LEU A 983 37.92 -2.96 -20.81
CA LEU A 983 37.96 -2.04 -19.64
C LEU A 983 39.21 -1.23 -19.21
N LYS A 984 38.97 0.10 -19.18
CA LYS A 984 39.44 1.19 -18.30
C LYS A 984 40.84 1.80 -18.50
N ALA A 985 40.87 3.11 -18.25
CA ALA A 985 41.93 4.09 -18.53
C ALA A 985 42.89 4.31 -17.35
N ASP A 986 44.16 4.54 -17.73
CA ASP A 986 45.26 5.40 -17.22
C ASP A 986 45.54 5.53 -15.70
N GLU A 987 46.78 5.61 -15.19
CA GLU A 987 48.16 5.61 -15.73
C GLU A 987 49.14 5.36 -14.53
N THR A 988 50.29 4.69 -14.78
CA THR A 988 51.65 4.77 -14.14
C THR A 988 51.85 4.86 -12.59
N ASP A 989 52.84 4.25 -11.91
CA ASP A 989 54.10 3.62 -12.31
C ASP A 989 54.77 2.77 -11.18
N MET A 990 55.55 1.76 -11.59
CA MET A 990 56.85 1.26 -11.05
C MET A 990 57.02 0.72 -9.60
N LEU A 991 57.19 -0.62 -9.48
CA LEU A 991 58.44 -1.37 -9.15
C LEU A 991 58.20 -2.75 -8.47
N ASN A 992 58.42 -3.81 -9.26
CA ASN A 992 59.14 -5.09 -9.06
C ASN A 992 59.58 -5.61 -7.65
N PRO A 993 59.88 -6.92 -7.49
CA PRO A 993 58.90 -7.90 -6.99
C PRO A 993 59.43 -8.82 -5.86
N SER A 994 58.50 -9.68 -5.41
CA SER A 994 58.69 -11.05 -4.89
C SER A 994 59.18 -11.26 -3.46
N GLY A 995 58.49 -12.16 -2.76
CA GLY A 995 59.11 -13.00 -1.74
C GLY A 995 58.32 -13.25 -0.47
N ASP A 996 57.43 -14.26 -0.54
CA ASP A 996 57.38 -15.39 0.39
C ASP A 996 56.76 -15.32 1.80
N HIS A 997 56.02 -16.40 2.07
CA HIS A 997 55.66 -17.10 3.30
C HIS A 997 55.74 -16.46 4.72
N SER A 998 54.62 -16.68 5.44
CA SER A 998 54.49 -17.26 6.79
C SER A 998 54.57 -16.41 8.08
N GLU A 999 53.65 -16.81 8.98
CA GLU A 999 53.67 -16.83 10.45
C GLU A 999 53.38 -15.58 11.32
N VAL A 1000 52.42 -15.82 12.25
CA VAL A 1000 52.42 -15.51 13.70
C VAL A 1000 52.54 -14.02 14.08
N GLN A 1001 51.45 -13.44 14.58
CA GLN A 1001 51.11 -13.36 16.01
C GLN A 1001 49.72 -12.74 16.21
#